data_AF-A0A1G3PKW0-F1
#
_entry.id   AF-A0A1G3PKW0-F1
#
_cell.length_a   1.000
_cell.length_b   1.000
_cell.length_c   1.000
_cell.angle_alpha   90.00
_cell.angle_beta   90.00
_cell.angle_gamma   90.00
#
_symmetry.space_group_name_H-M   'P 1'
#
loop_
_entity.id
_entity.type
_entity.pdbx_description
1 polymer ?
#
loop_
_entity_poly.entity_id
_entity_poly.type
_entity_poly.pdbx_seq_one_letter_code
_entity_poly.pdbx_strand_id
1 'polypeptide(L)'
;MKKAIFTVVVLTVILWNGADASELSPETQKRLKMLDAQYPSISAQVMESAANSILGTDYDNAVNKLAGYLKDTGADIRMGMEMILQSAFYQAKSSPSAEGIVIDGDGSEWIGAGWDKFDEKGDNPGKNSTLDIVRAGAVVHDGVLYGVIETVKPPSYPNRFVVYLDSDADGYYDYQFIAGWDKSGAKTAWMNDFIKKVYNLSFESDAECGNVYEYAIRLSDYGIDIEGLAEKFNIGVQTADKDFKYVESLDLIPVARSMENLPLTLLLALMDKGVAPAGDSIPIALALANADLYSVCDKEVRKMILADMVKHYALYRKIVTWQESWGCPYLLSSIPVIPKIFWAERHRYSYYYMADAMNIFKVKAITKEIYTEFADRIDVLEAIHALVVKNGLGKTDISVAGGALEDWVHNHRLYLSSMENLEQFSKWGWYAEEMLAKAKKLKGEGKYFQEYFGRLHRWDDFGWINYQYTHLIKEGCFIGDCGDTTVAQMAFYKMAGIAPVSFQMIDLSGNAVYTHNFPGHFDPNLNRWCFYQVPNPIGPGGKDMNNSKVVLHFNKPFPHPWLYNGYYQNVKEGSLDVSASYNYPGEITVLRTMINFLKTGMSASKMEFLYSTNITLTKEVLFDKIPDKLTDSDGDGLYDIVEKELGVNSASWDSDGDLYSDLWELHNGQSPEKPNASGTIALDGFLGDWKDLKGVTEVKDLKGDSKVKENVFDISAFYIYPQNDLVYLGAEFYGDPAKNRIQNIEFWIDAPGRIPSGIWFGGGYEKVWGSYDSFFGNISVQYAPGMWSNLTSMLSERIVFSDGIEAVLPLAYLHYPVWLSVKFLMSSGPKGKEVQGADEADRIYIQLAEDSDNDSLSDGLEKEIGTDGNKWDTDGDLLSDNWEYWHGHDPLSAKSPSMKEKTALDGFAGDIAALPGSVTLDDPKGDTLLENAGFDIASVTAAVSGGMLYVGVKFHGDNTGKYCTHYGLTITADEKREYWIGSGWDSMAGPDLSQALWITKSDGKGGQWPAIPKMDGAMFYAKRDAEFVIPVAYLGNPIKYSIKAAVTVKVKENDFKWMDDAGELKL
;
A
#
# COMPACT_ATOMS: atom_id res chain seq x y z
N MET A 1 73.25 25.00 -15.00
CA MET A 1 72.69 23.62 -14.94
C MET A 1 72.39 23.12 -13.52
N LYS A 2 73.25 23.30 -12.51
CA LYS A 2 72.93 22.86 -11.12
C LYS A 2 71.77 23.61 -10.42
N LYS A 3 71.44 24.85 -10.82
CA LYS A 3 70.25 25.58 -10.30
C LYS A 3 68.93 25.23 -10.99
N ALA A 4 68.95 24.67 -12.21
CA ALA A 4 67.73 24.28 -12.92
C ALA A 4 67.23 22.89 -12.49
N ILE A 5 68.13 22.01 -12.07
CA ILE A 5 67.78 20.67 -11.56
C ILE A 5 67.17 20.76 -10.15
N PHE A 6 67.58 21.75 -9.33
CA PHE A 6 67.02 21.92 -7.98
C PHE A 6 65.57 22.43 -8.01
N THR A 7 65.22 23.30 -8.96
CA THR A 7 63.84 23.80 -9.10
C THR A 7 62.89 22.76 -9.71
N VAL A 8 63.38 21.90 -10.63
CA VAL A 8 62.57 20.81 -11.19
C VAL A 8 62.39 19.67 -10.19
N VAL A 9 63.41 19.33 -9.38
CA VAL A 9 63.26 18.29 -8.34
C VAL A 9 62.35 18.75 -7.19
N VAL A 10 62.38 20.04 -6.79
CA VAL A 10 61.44 20.56 -5.78
C VAL A 10 60.00 20.64 -6.31
N LEU A 11 59.78 20.95 -7.60
CA LEU A 11 58.43 20.92 -8.19
C LEU A 11 57.91 19.50 -8.49
N THR A 12 58.79 18.50 -8.66
CA THR A 12 58.35 17.11 -8.90
C THR A 12 58.19 16.31 -7.59
N VAL A 13 58.88 16.69 -6.51
CA VAL A 13 58.69 16.09 -5.17
C VAL A 13 57.46 16.67 -4.45
N ILE A 14 56.99 17.86 -4.84
CA ILE A 14 55.68 18.40 -4.38
C ILE A 14 54.49 17.76 -5.13
N LEU A 15 54.72 17.05 -6.23
CA LEU A 15 53.66 16.37 -7.00
C LEU A 15 53.64 14.85 -6.83
N TRP A 16 54.51 14.28 -5.98
CA TRP A 16 54.62 12.83 -5.82
C TRP A 16 55.18 12.42 -4.45
N ASN A 17 54.55 12.93 -3.39
CA ASN A 17 54.50 12.29 -2.08
C ASN A 17 53.02 12.25 -1.67
N GLY A 18 52.65 11.21 -0.92
CA GLY A 18 51.27 10.80 -0.66
C GLY A 18 50.35 11.95 -0.27
N ALA A 19 49.08 11.82 -0.67
CA ALA A 19 48.00 12.65 -0.18
C ALA A 19 47.99 12.61 1.36
N ASP A 20 48.63 13.60 1.98
CA ASP A 20 48.35 14.00 3.35
C ASP A 20 46.86 14.35 3.41
N ALA A 21 46.18 13.87 4.45
CA ALA A 21 44.76 14.04 4.64
C ALA A 21 44.34 15.51 4.50
N SER A 22 43.23 15.71 3.78
CA SER A 22 42.67 16.99 3.36
C SER A 22 42.28 17.89 4.54
N GLU A 23 42.99 19.00 4.75
CA GLU A 23 42.43 20.13 5.50
C GLU A 23 41.30 20.79 4.67
N LEU A 24 40.10 20.87 5.23
CA LEU A 24 38.96 21.58 4.63
C LEU A 24 39.32 23.05 4.37
N SER A 25 38.82 23.63 3.27
CA SER A 25 39.14 25.01 2.94
C SER A 25 38.72 26.00 4.05
N PRO A 26 39.42 27.14 4.23
CA PRO A 26 39.06 28.13 5.25
C PRO A 26 37.62 28.65 5.12
N GLU A 27 37.09 28.73 3.90
CA GLU A 27 35.71 29.11 3.61
C GLU A 27 34.73 28.06 4.15
N THR A 28 35.03 26.77 3.96
CA THR A 28 34.25 25.65 4.49
C THR A 28 34.28 25.60 6.01
N GLN A 29 35.46 25.78 6.63
CA GLN A 29 35.56 25.85 8.09
C GLN A 29 34.73 27.00 8.67
N LYS A 30 34.72 28.16 8.00
CA LYS A 30 33.88 29.30 8.39
C LYS A 30 32.38 28.97 8.29
N ARG A 31 31.96 28.25 7.24
CA ARG A 31 30.56 27.79 7.07
C ARG A 31 30.17 26.80 8.16
N LEU A 32 31.01 25.83 8.48
CA LEU A 32 30.77 24.88 9.56
C LEU A 32 30.59 25.58 10.91
N LYS A 33 31.45 26.56 11.23
CA LYS A 33 31.29 27.39 12.43
C LYS A 33 29.97 28.16 12.48
N MET A 34 29.41 28.55 11.33
CA MET A 34 28.09 29.16 11.28
C MET A 34 26.97 28.15 11.52
N LEU A 35 27.11 26.93 10.98
CA LEU A 35 26.13 25.85 11.18
C LEU A 35 26.10 25.36 12.62
N ASP A 36 27.24 25.32 13.32
CA ASP A 36 27.34 24.92 14.73
C ASP A 36 26.40 25.68 15.68
N ALA A 37 26.08 26.93 15.35
CA ALA A 37 25.16 27.75 16.15
C ALA A 37 23.72 27.21 16.12
N GLN A 38 23.32 26.53 15.04
CA GLN A 38 22.00 25.93 14.87
C GLN A 38 22.02 24.42 15.11
N TYR A 39 23.13 23.77 14.77
CA TYR A 39 23.33 22.33 14.82
C TYR A 39 24.60 22.02 15.62
N PRO A 40 24.53 21.95 16.96
CA PRO A 40 25.71 21.78 17.79
C PRO A 40 26.53 20.54 17.39
N SER A 41 27.85 20.65 17.44
CA SER A 41 28.84 19.62 17.09
C SER A 41 28.94 19.25 15.61
N ILE A 42 28.16 19.85 14.70
CA ILE A 42 28.25 19.54 13.27
C ILE A 42 29.64 19.82 12.72
N SER A 43 30.32 20.89 13.15
CA SER A 43 31.67 21.21 12.67
C SER A 43 32.65 20.10 13.03
N ALA A 44 32.64 19.64 14.28
CA ALA A 44 33.54 18.60 14.77
C ALA A 44 33.31 17.27 14.03
N GLN A 45 32.05 16.86 13.91
CA GLN A 45 31.68 15.60 13.25
C GLN A 45 31.97 15.61 11.75
N VAL A 46 31.83 16.76 11.07
CA VAL A 46 32.21 16.88 9.65
C VAL A 46 33.73 16.78 9.48
N MET A 47 34.51 17.42 10.34
CA MET A 47 35.98 17.32 10.30
C MET A 47 36.44 15.88 10.50
N GLU A 48 35.84 15.17 11.46
CA GLU A 48 36.10 13.75 11.73
C GLU A 48 35.72 12.85 10.55
N SER A 49 34.58 13.09 9.91
CA SER A 49 34.17 12.37 8.69
C SER A 49 35.12 12.63 7.51
N ALA A 50 35.58 13.88 7.33
CA ALA A 50 36.50 14.25 6.26
C ALA A 50 37.88 13.59 6.42
N ALA A 51 38.41 13.51 7.64
CA ALA A 51 39.67 12.86 7.95
C ALA A 51 39.65 11.35 7.64
N ASN A 52 38.48 10.71 7.81
CA ASN A 52 38.29 9.28 7.61
C ASN A 52 37.72 8.91 6.22
N SER A 53 37.77 9.81 5.23
CA SER A 53 37.02 9.64 3.98
C SER A 53 37.47 8.42 3.14
N ILE A 54 36.61 7.41 3.07
CA ILE A 54 36.78 6.21 2.22
C ILE A 54 36.07 6.36 0.85
N LEU A 55 35.18 7.37 0.70
CA LEU A 55 34.20 7.44 -0.39
C LEU A 55 34.56 8.37 -1.56
N GLY A 56 35.66 9.14 -1.47
CA GLY A 56 36.00 10.14 -2.49
C GLY A 56 34.99 11.29 -2.57
N THR A 57 34.33 11.60 -1.44
CA THR A 57 33.43 12.74 -1.28
C THR A 57 34.24 14.03 -1.29
N ASP A 58 33.84 15.01 -2.11
CA ASP A 58 34.36 16.37 -2.00
C ASP A 58 33.64 17.09 -0.85
N TYR A 59 34.30 17.18 0.32
CA TYR A 59 33.70 17.77 1.51
C TYR A 59 33.50 19.29 1.41
N ASP A 60 34.31 20.01 0.64
CA ASP A 60 34.10 21.44 0.42
C ASP A 60 32.80 21.67 -0.37
N ASN A 61 32.58 20.88 -1.43
CA ASN A 61 31.34 20.90 -2.19
C ASN A 61 30.14 20.42 -1.35
N ALA A 62 30.29 19.32 -0.63
CA ALA A 62 29.25 18.75 0.23
C ALA A 62 28.78 19.74 1.29
N VAL A 63 29.70 20.38 2.02
CA VAL A 63 29.37 21.36 3.06
C VAL A 63 28.75 22.61 2.47
N ASN A 64 29.21 23.08 1.31
CA ASN A 64 28.58 24.22 0.64
C ASN A 64 27.13 23.93 0.28
N LYS A 65 26.84 22.74 -0.26
CA LYS A 65 25.47 22.31 -0.58
C LYS A 65 24.64 22.04 0.67
N LEU A 66 25.21 21.43 1.71
CA LEU A 66 24.54 21.23 3.00
C LEU A 66 24.15 22.57 3.63
N ALA A 67 25.05 23.55 3.63
CA ALA A 67 24.75 24.89 4.15
C ALA A 67 23.62 25.58 3.37
N GLY A 68 23.57 25.39 2.05
CA GLY A 68 22.45 25.86 1.22
C GLY A 68 21.16 25.11 1.53
N TYR A 69 21.23 23.78 1.63
CA TYR A 69 20.11 22.92 1.98
C TYR A 69 19.51 23.28 3.32
N LEU A 70 20.30 23.56 4.36
CA LEU A 70 19.84 23.88 5.72
C LEU A 70 19.38 25.34 5.92
N LYS A 71 19.58 26.24 4.95
CA LYS A 71 19.30 27.67 5.13
C LYS A 71 17.81 27.99 5.19
N ASP A 72 16.98 27.24 4.45
CA ASP A 72 15.58 27.56 4.17
C ASP A 72 14.63 26.40 4.60
N THR A 73 14.87 25.78 5.76
CA THR A 73 14.23 24.48 6.09
C THR A 73 13.30 24.50 7.30
N GLY A 74 12.21 23.72 7.19
CA GLY A 74 11.19 23.56 8.23
C GLY A 74 11.55 22.57 9.35
N ALA A 75 10.58 22.32 10.23
CA ALA A 75 10.75 21.51 11.44
C ALA A 75 11.26 20.08 11.16
N ASP A 76 10.83 19.45 10.06
CA ASP A 76 11.22 18.06 9.72
C ASP A 76 12.71 17.90 9.43
N ILE A 77 13.31 18.82 8.68
CA ILE A 77 14.74 18.77 8.37
C ILE A 77 15.54 19.01 9.65
N ARG A 78 15.08 19.91 10.51
CA ARG A 78 15.71 20.14 11.81
C ARG A 78 15.67 18.89 12.68
N MET A 79 14.49 18.26 12.84
CA MET A 79 14.35 17.02 13.59
C MET A 79 15.26 15.93 13.02
N GLY A 80 15.28 15.77 11.69
CA GLY A 80 16.13 14.81 11.02
C GLY A 80 17.63 15.07 11.21
N MET A 81 18.07 16.33 11.24
CA MET A 81 19.46 16.69 11.55
C MET A 81 19.80 16.45 13.02
N GLU A 82 18.87 16.71 13.95
CA GLU A 82 19.05 16.36 15.37
C GLU A 82 19.22 14.84 15.54
N MET A 83 18.47 14.04 14.77
CA MET A 83 18.61 12.57 14.71
C MET A 83 19.94 12.11 14.13
N ILE A 84 20.45 12.78 13.08
CA ILE A 84 21.77 12.48 12.50
C ILE A 84 22.88 12.81 13.49
N LEU A 85 22.89 14.02 14.06
CA LEU A 85 24.04 14.52 14.81
C LEU A 85 24.13 13.93 16.21
N GLN A 86 22.98 13.63 16.83
CA GLN A 86 22.87 13.18 18.23
C GLN A 86 23.84 13.92 19.15
N SER A 87 23.89 15.26 19.08
CA SER A 87 25.00 16.06 19.59
C SER A 87 25.33 15.79 21.07
N ALA A 88 24.30 15.57 21.90
CA ALA A 88 24.49 15.22 23.31
C ALA A 88 25.14 13.84 23.51
N PHE A 89 24.74 12.85 22.70
CA PHE A 89 25.36 11.52 22.73
C PHE A 89 26.78 11.57 22.19
N TYR A 90 27.00 12.25 21.05
CA TYR A 90 28.33 12.44 20.47
C TYR A 90 29.28 13.06 21.49
N GLN A 91 28.91 14.18 22.11
CA GLN A 91 29.73 14.85 23.12
C GLN A 91 30.01 13.99 24.36
N ALA A 92 29.08 13.11 24.74
CA ALA A 92 29.27 12.20 25.87
C ALA A 92 30.14 10.96 25.55
N LYS A 93 30.38 10.67 24.27
CA LYS A 93 31.00 9.41 23.81
C LYS A 93 32.25 9.62 22.94
N SER A 94 32.42 10.78 22.33
CA SER A 94 33.58 11.14 21.53
C SER A 94 34.84 11.13 22.40
N SER A 95 35.92 10.55 21.89
CA SER A 95 37.23 10.76 22.50
C SER A 95 37.60 12.23 22.47
N PRO A 96 38.32 12.73 23.48
CA PRO A 96 38.94 14.04 23.40
C PRO A 96 39.89 14.11 22.19
N SER A 97 40.19 15.30 21.67
CA SER A 97 41.13 15.43 20.53
C SER A 97 42.57 15.28 21.01
N ALA A 98 43.43 14.62 20.22
CA ALA A 98 44.89 14.64 20.42
C ALA A 98 45.57 15.83 19.71
N GLU A 99 44.79 16.68 19.03
CA GLU A 99 45.30 17.81 18.29
C GLU A 99 45.95 18.83 19.23
N GLY A 100 47.24 19.07 19.04
CA GLY A 100 48.04 19.97 19.88
C GLY A 100 48.76 19.31 21.05
N ILE A 101 48.65 17.99 21.23
CA ILE A 101 49.45 17.21 22.20
C ILE A 101 50.89 17.06 21.69
N VAL A 102 51.86 17.43 22.53
CA VAL A 102 53.30 17.37 22.31
C VAL A 102 53.93 16.59 23.47
N ILE A 103 54.51 15.43 23.17
CA ILE A 103 55.20 14.61 24.18
C ILE A 103 56.47 15.33 24.66
N ASP A 104 56.37 16.09 25.75
CA ASP A 104 57.46 16.89 26.33
C ASP A 104 57.56 16.78 27.86
N GLY A 105 56.62 16.09 28.50
CA GLY A 105 56.54 15.88 29.94
C GLY A 105 55.80 16.99 30.70
N ASP A 106 55.12 17.92 30.02
CA ASP A 106 54.25 18.96 30.58
C ASP A 106 52.76 18.71 30.30
N GLY A 107 52.04 18.21 31.30
CA GLY A 107 50.62 17.85 31.16
C GLY A 107 49.63 19.03 31.04
N SER A 108 50.11 20.24 30.73
CA SER A 108 49.28 21.46 30.65
C SER A 108 48.35 21.47 29.43
N GLU A 109 48.74 20.78 28.36
CA GLU A 109 47.98 20.59 27.12
C GLU A 109 46.81 19.60 27.26
N TRP A 110 46.81 18.76 28.30
CA TRP A 110 45.78 17.75 28.52
C TRP A 110 44.48 18.30 29.16
N ILE A 111 44.38 19.62 29.37
CA ILE A 111 43.21 20.29 29.95
C ILE A 111 42.06 20.27 28.93
N GLY A 112 41.14 19.33 29.09
CA GLY A 112 40.03 19.07 28.16
C GLY A 112 40.23 17.83 27.29
N ALA A 113 41.43 17.23 27.31
CA ALA A 113 41.80 16.03 26.54
C ALA A 113 41.62 14.69 27.31
N GLY A 114 40.89 14.67 28.44
CA GLY A 114 40.54 13.42 29.13
C GLY A 114 41.42 13.03 30.33
N TRP A 115 41.52 13.91 31.33
CA TRP A 115 41.99 13.50 32.66
C TRP A 115 40.91 12.69 33.40
N ASP A 116 41.19 11.43 33.74
CA ASP A 116 40.39 10.64 34.69
C ASP A 116 41.11 10.52 36.04
N LYS A 117 40.36 10.71 37.12
CA LYS A 117 40.90 10.57 38.49
C LYS A 117 40.94 9.09 38.84
N PHE A 118 42.14 8.58 39.14
CA PHE A 118 42.37 7.15 39.03
C PHE A 118 42.54 6.40 40.36
N ASP A 119 43.05 7.02 41.44
CA ASP A 119 43.65 6.23 42.53
C ASP A 119 43.31 6.68 43.96
N GLU A 120 43.28 5.73 44.90
CA GLU A 120 43.30 5.97 46.35
C GLU A 120 44.76 6.06 46.84
N LYS A 121 45.17 7.20 47.40
CA LYS A 121 46.56 7.41 47.85
C LYS A 121 47.13 6.24 48.68
N GLY A 122 48.08 5.48 48.13
CA GLY A 122 48.92 4.50 48.84
C GLY A 122 48.81 3.04 48.38
N ASP A 123 48.13 2.75 47.27
CA ASP A 123 47.87 1.41 46.73
C ASP A 123 48.71 1.03 45.49
N ASN A 124 49.64 1.87 45.06
CA ASN A 124 50.56 1.56 43.97
C ASN A 124 51.31 0.23 44.24
N PRO A 125 51.27 -0.73 43.29
CA PRO A 125 51.94 -2.02 43.43
C PRO A 125 53.47 -1.91 43.63
N GLY A 126 54.08 -0.83 43.12
CA GLY A 126 55.44 -0.43 43.46
C GLY A 126 55.43 0.29 44.81
N LYS A 127 56.07 -0.29 45.84
CA LYS A 127 56.06 0.14 47.26
C LYS A 127 56.47 1.61 47.55
N ASN A 128 56.66 2.44 46.54
CA ASN A 128 56.99 3.85 46.61
C ASN A 128 55.75 4.72 46.40
N SER A 129 55.13 5.14 47.50
CA SER A 129 53.94 6.01 47.52
C SER A 129 54.12 7.42 46.92
N THR A 130 55.33 7.75 46.47
CA THR A 130 55.58 9.00 45.73
C THR A 130 55.33 8.85 44.22
N LEU A 131 55.23 7.63 43.72
CA LEU A 131 54.92 7.31 42.33
C LEU A 131 53.44 6.93 42.12
N ASP A 132 52.63 6.91 43.19
CA ASP A 132 51.17 6.71 43.10
C ASP A 132 50.57 7.64 42.05
N ILE A 133 49.67 7.09 41.25
CA ILE A 133 49.03 7.82 40.16
C ILE A 133 47.95 8.70 40.79
N VAL A 134 47.91 9.98 40.47
CA VAL A 134 46.85 10.90 40.93
C VAL A 134 45.70 10.89 39.93
N ARG A 135 46.06 10.93 38.66
CA ARG A 135 45.16 10.87 37.51
C ARG A 135 45.95 10.45 36.29
N ALA A 136 45.26 9.82 35.36
CA ALA A 136 45.82 9.43 34.09
C ALA A 136 44.79 9.68 32.99
N GLY A 137 45.26 9.86 31.77
CA GLY A 137 44.43 10.12 30.61
C GLY A 137 45.03 9.44 29.39
N ALA A 138 44.18 9.11 28.43
CA ALA A 138 44.62 8.58 27.15
C ALA A 138 43.64 8.92 26.04
N VAL A 139 44.18 9.08 24.84
CA VAL A 139 43.45 9.36 23.61
C VAL A 139 44.10 8.61 22.46
N VAL A 140 43.30 8.14 21.51
CA VAL A 140 43.80 7.59 20.26
C VAL A 140 43.55 8.55 19.12
N HIS A 141 44.59 8.79 18.32
CA HIS A 141 44.52 9.60 17.12
C HIS A 141 45.51 9.06 16.07
N ASP A 142 45.09 8.92 14.82
CA ASP A 142 45.94 8.53 13.67
C ASP A 142 46.85 7.31 13.89
N GLY A 143 46.33 6.22 14.47
CA GLY A 143 47.15 5.02 14.69
C GLY A 143 47.98 5.04 15.98
N VAL A 144 47.93 6.14 16.73
CA VAL A 144 48.78 6.41 17.89
C VAL A 144 47.93 6.52 19.16
N LEU A 145 48.30 5.74 20.17
CA LEU A 145 47.80 5.86 21.53
C LEU A 145 48.66 6.87 22.28
N TYR A 146 48.11 8.04 22.54
CA TYR A 146 48.70 9.06 23.40
C TYR A 146 48.21 8.84 24.82
N GLY A 147 49.07 9.07 25.81
CA GLY A 147 48.61 9.11 27.18
C GLY A 147 49.50 9.92 28.10
N VAL A 148 48.91 10.28 29.23
CA VAL A 148 49.50 11.08 30.28
C VAL A 148 49.26 10.42 31.63
N ILE A 149 50.28 10.43 32.50
CA ILE A 149 50.20 9.89 33.84
C ILE A 149 50.76 10.92 34.81
N GLU A 150 49.90 11.47 35.66
CA GLU A 150 50.31 12.35 36.75
C GLU A 150 50.45 11.55 38.04
N THR A 151 51.58 11.72 38.72
CA THR A 151 51.89 11.03 39.98
C THR A 151 51.94 12.00 41.16
N VAL A 152 51.85 11.50 42.39
CA VAL A 152 51.85 12.31 43.63
C VAL A 152 53.06 13.25 43.72
N LYS A 153 54.21 12.84 43.18
CA LYS A 153 55.34 13.71 42.89
C LYS A 153 55.68 13.65 41.41
N PRO A 154 56.23 14.74 40.83
CA PRO A 154 56.74 14.72 39.47
C PRO A 154 57.67 13.53 39.22
N PRO A 155 57.53 12.84 38.07
CA PRO A 155 58.44 11.81 37.63
C PRO A 155 59.92 12.22 37.71
N SER A 156 60.79 11.25 37.96
CA SER A 156 62.23 11.45 38.04
C SER A 156 62.99 10.17 37.69
N TYR A 157 64.30 10.25 37.47
CA TYR A 157 65.12 9.09 37.10
C TYR A 157 65.81 8.44 38.31
N PRO A 158 65.94 7.08 38.38
CA PRO A 158 65.45 6.09 37.42
C PRO A 158 64.07 5.54 37.81
N ASN A 159 63.03 5.84 37.03
CA ASN A 159 61.68 5.29 37.20
C ASN A 159 61.12 4.82 35.84
N ARG A 160 60.04 4.05 35.88
CA ARG A 160 59.35 3.48 34.72
C ARG A 160 57.85 3.64 34.85
N PHE A 161 57.16 3.61 33.72
CA PHE A 161 55.73 3.38 33.66
C PHE A 161 55.41 2.24 32.70
N VAL A 162 54.23 1.67 32.88
CA VAL A 162 53.71 0.53 32.15
C VAL A 162 52.30 0.85 31.72
N VAL A 163 51.99 0.57 30.46
CA VAL A 163 50.66 0.69 29.87
C VAL A 163 50.24 -0.70 29.43
N TYR A 164 49.15 -1.21 29.99
CA TYR A 164 48.48 -2.42 29.57
C TYR A 164 47.34 -2.05 28.63
N LEU A 165 47.14 -2.83 27.57
CA LEU A 165 46.06 -2.65 26.61
C LEU A 165 45.21 -3.91 26.60
N ASP A 166 43.95 -3.76 26.97
CA ASP A 166 42.86 -4.73 26.82
C ASP A 166 42.09 -4.31 25.57
N SER A 167 42.33 -5.03 24.47
CA SER A 167 42.00 -4.56 23.11
C SER A 167 40.56 -4.84 22.71
N ASP A 168 39.89 -5.80 23.33
CA ASP A 168 38.50 -6.17 23.09
C ASP A 168 37.55 -5.86 24.26
N ALA A 169 38.07 -5.23 25.32
CA ALA A 169 37.36 -4.83 26.54
C ALA A 169 36.76 -6.02 27.31
N ASP A 170 37.38 -7.20 27.20
CA ASP A 170 36.94 -8.41 27.89
C ASP A 170 37.47 -8.52 29.34
N GLY A 171 38.32 -7.56 29.74
CA GLY A 171 38.94 -7.48 31.06
C GLY A 171 40.29 -8.18 31.17
N TYR A 172 40.82 -8.75 30.08
CA TYR A 172 42.16 -9.33 30.00
C TYR A 172 43.09 -8.45 29.17
N TYR A 173 44.33 -8.28 29.65
CA TYR A 173 45.31 -7.50 28.91
C TYR A 173 45.93 -8.32 27.77
N ASP A 174 45.85 -7.78 26.56
CA ASP A 174 46.41 -8.37 25.34
C ASP A 174 47.84 -7.93 25.10
N TYR A 175 48.15 -6.68 25.45
CA TYR A 175 49.46 -6.07 25.23
C TYR A 175 49.95 -5.33 26.49
N GLN A 176 51.27 -5.25 26.63
CA GLN A 176 51.93 -4.50 27.68
C GLN A 176 53.09 -3.71 27.10
N PHE A 177 53.05 -2.38 27.24
CA PHE A 177 54.09 -1.44 26.85
C PHE A 177 54.80 -0.91 28.08
N ILE A 178 56.13 -0.96 28.08
CA ILE A 178 56.94 -0.51 29.22
C ILE A 178 57.94 0.51 28.71
N ALA A 179 57.98 1.66 29.37
CA ALA A 179 58.95 2.70 29.10
C ALA A 179 59.57 3.22 30.41
N GLY A 180 60.83 3.62 30.34
CA GLY A 180 61.55 4.06 31.52
C GLY A 180 62.92 4.61 31.20
N TRP A 181 63.60 5.08 32.24
CA TRP A 181 64.89 5.73 32.10
C TRP A 181 65.91 5.22 33.10
N ASP A 182 67.16 5.14 32.68
CA ASP A 182 68.27 4.75 33.54
C ASP A 182 68.82 5.94 34.37
N LYS A 183 69.86 5.67 35.18
CA LYS A 183 70.49 6.69 36.04
C LYS A 183 71.18 7.83 35.27
N SER A 184 71.45 7.64 33.98
CA SER A 184 72.03 8.65 33.10
C SER A 184 70.97 9.46 32.36
N GLY A 185 69.68 9.11 32.51
CA GLY A 185 68.57 9.67 31.75
C GLY A 185 68.38 9.02 30.37
N ALA A 186 69.07 7.91 30.08
CA ALA A 186 68.88 7.19 28.82
C ALA A 186 67.56 6.43 28.84
N LYS A 187 66.76 6.58 27.78
CA LYS A 187 65.46 5.93 27.59
C LYS A 187 65.61 4.45 27.27
N THR A 188 64.71 3.64 27.82
CA THR A 188 64.57 2.21 27.56
C THR A 188 63.09 1.86 27.41
N ALA A 189 62.73 1.11 26.37
CA ALA A 189 61.35 0.76 26.09
C ALA A 189 61.22 -0.61 25.43
N TRP A 190 60.20 -1.38 25.83
CA TRP A 190 59.86 -2.66 25.21
C TRP A 190 58.38 -3.01 25.36
N MET A 191 57.88 -3.91 24.51
CA MET A 191 56.51 -4.41 24.51
C MET A 191 56.46 -5.94 24.70
N ASN A 192 55.40 -6.42 25.35
CA ASN A 192 54.97 -7.82 25.34
C ASN A 192 53.60 -7.96 24.65
N ASP A 193 53.49 -8.92 23.73
CA ASP A 193 52.25 -9.34 23.05
C ASP A 193 51.81 -10.67 23.68
N PHE A 194 50.78 -10.62 24.54
CA PHE A 194 50.29 -11.78 25.28
C PHE A 194 49.48 -12.73 24.40
N ILE A 195 48.79 -12.21 23.38
CA ILE A 195 48.02 -13.01 22.40
C ILE A 195 48.97 -13.95 21.65
N LYS A 196 50.06 -13.41 21.08
CA LYS A 196 51.06 -14.18 20.31
C LYS A 196 52.14 -14.81 21.17
N LYS A 197 52.16 -14.50 22.47
CA LYS A 197 53.17 -14.94 23.47
C LYS A 197 54.59 -14.54 23.06
N VAL A 198 54.75 -13.30 22.58
CA VAL A 198 56.04 -12.71 22.20
C VAL A 198 56.41 -11.63 23.21
N TYR A 199 57.65 -11.64 23.70
CA TYR A 199 58.08 -10.80 24.83
C TYR A 199 59.35 -10.00 24.52
N ASN A 200 59.51 -8.85 25.16
CA ASN A 200 60.67 -7.95 25.07
C ASN A 200 60.98 -7.43 23.66
N LEU A 201 59.94 -7.07 22.90
CA LEU A 201 60.10 -6.40 21.61
C LEU A 201 60.58 -4.96 21.84
N SER A 202 61.80 -4.64 21.41
CA SER A 202 62.39 -3.31 21.57
C SER A 202 61.71 -2.28 20.69
N PHE A 203 61.47 -1.07 21.19
CA PHE A 203 60.95 0.05 20.39
C PHE A 203 61.59 1.40 20.71
N GLU A 204 61.54 2.32 19.75
CA GLU A 204 61.87 3.73 19.97
C GLU A 204 60.73 4.39 20.72
N SER A 205 60.96 4.79 21.98
CA SER A 205 59.91 5.41 22.79
C SER A 205 59.79 6.90 22.55
N ASP A 206 58.66 7.30 21.96
CA ASP A 206 58.10 8.65 22.06
C ASP A 206 57.45 8.80 23.45
N ALA A 207 58.29 8.75 24.49
CA ALA A 207 57.87 8.96 25.87
C ALA A 207 58.77 10.00 26.53
N GLU A 208 58.19 10.91 27.31
CA GLU A 208 58.91 11.93 28.06
C GLU A 208 58.51 11.90 29.54
N CYS A 209 59.40 12.39 30.39
CA CYS A 209 59.10 12.59 31.80
C CYS A 209 59.55 13.97 32.25
N GLY A 210 58.66 14.67 32.94
CA GLY A 210 58.86 16.02 33.46
C GLY A 210 58.01 16.25 34.70
N ASN A 211 56.95 17.04 34.55
CA ASN A 211 55.91 17.18 35.58
C ASN A 211 54.98 15.95 35.62
N VAL A 212 54.83 15.27 34.47
CA VAL A 212 54.03 14.06 34.26
C VAL A 212 54.83 13.06 33.41
N TYR A 213 54.36 11.82 33.27
CA TYR A 213 54.79 10.94 32.19
C TYR A 213 53.88 11.18 31.00
N GLU A 214 54.46 11.33 29.82
CA GLU A 214 53.74 11.34 28.55
C GLU A 214 54.28 10.27 27.63
N TYR A 215 53.39 9.71 26.82
CA TYR A 215 53.76 8.70 25.85
C TYR A 215 52.90 8.78 24.60
N ALA A 216 53.50 8.39 23.48
CA ALA A 216 52.86 8.10 22.22
C ALA A 216 53.30 6.71 21.77
N ILE A 217 52.33 5.82 21.56
CA ILE A 217 52.55 4.45 21.14
C ILE A 217 51.85 4.26 19.79
N ARG A 218 52.65 4.16 18.72
CA ARG A 218 52.13 3.83 17.38
C ARG A 218 51.75 2.34 17.34
N LEU A 219 50.46 2.06 17.43
CA LEU A 219 49.92 0.69 17.57
C LEU A 219 50.25 -0.18 16.35
N SER A 220 50.23 0.42 15.15
CA SER A 220 50.53 -0.26 13.90
C SER A 220 51.92 -0.89 13.83
N ASP A 221 52.90 -0.32 14.54
CA ASP A 221 54.29 -0.82 14.56
C ASP A 221 54.40 -2.22 15.18
N TYR A 222 53.36 -2.62 15.93
CA TYR A 222 53.28 -3.92 16.60
C TYR A 222 52.23 -4.84 15.97
N GLY A 223 51.71 -4.48 14.80
CA GLY A 223 50.63 -5.20 14.12
C GLY A 223 49.30 -5.13 14.86
N ILE A 224 49.11 -4.09 15.67
CA ILE A 224 47.83 -3.76 16.31
C ILE A 224 47.13 -2.75 15.39
N ASP A 225 46.09 -3.21 14.72
CA ASP A 225 45.24 -2.36 13.90
C ASP A 225 44.18 -1.68 14.76
N ILE A 226 44.00 -0.37 14.64
CA ILE A 226 42.92 0.36 15.30
C ILE A 226 41.56 -0.20 14.88
N GLU A 227 41.40 -0.63 13.63
CA GLU A 227 40.17 -1.27 13.16
C GLU A 227 39.89 -2.59 13.90
N GLY A 228 40.90 -3.20 14.53
CA GLY A 228 40.79 -4.42 15.33
C GLY A 228 40.51 -4.20 16.82
N LEU A 229 40.54 -2.95 17.31
CA LEU A 229 40.21 -2.62 18.71
C LEU A 229 38.70 -2.48 18.92
N ALA A 230 38.23 -2.77 20.12
CA ALA A 230 36.89 -2.40 20.55
C ALA A 230 36.67 -0.88 20.47
N GLU A 231 35.42 -0.45 20.22
CA GLU A 231 35.09 0.98 20.13
C GLU A 231 35.43 1.76 21.40
N LYS A 232 35.35 1.06 22.52
CA LYS A 232 35.98 1.41 23.79
C LYS A 232 36.84 0.24 24.19
N PHE A 233 38.12 0.46 24.29
CA PHE A 233 39.08 -0.50 24.81
C PHE A 233 39.66 0.06 26.11
N ASN A 234 40.23 -0.79 26.95
CA ASN A 234 40.71 -0.36 28.24
C ASN A 234 42.24 -0.28 28.23
N ILE A 235 42.77 0.73 28.92
CA ILE A 235 44.17 0.72 29.29
C ILE A 235 44.33 0.67 30.81
N GLY A 236 45.26 -0.16 31.28
CA GLY A 236 45.73 -0.12 32.66
C GLY A 236 47.05 0.63 32.69
N VAL A 237 47.27 1.50 33.67
CA VAL A 237 48.56 2.17 33.85
C VAL A 237 49.17 1.85 35.20
N GLN A 238 50.49 1.68 35.22
CA GLN A 238 51.24 1.40 36.44
C GLN A 238 52.56 2.16 36.40
N THR A 239 53.01 2.65 37.55
CA THR A 239 54.36 3.22 37.71
C THR A 239 55.19 2.33 38.62
N ALA A 240 56.50 2.32 38.44
CA ALA A 240 57.39 1.55 39.31
C ALA A 240 58.78 2.19 39.40
N ASP A 241 59.42 1.99 40.57
CA ASP A 241 60.87 2.04 40.63
C ASP A 241 61.44 0.73 40.02
N LYS A 242 62.76 0.59 39.96
CA LYS A 242 63.50 -0.55 39.35
C LYS A 242 62.95 -1.97 39.59
N ASP A 243 62.06 -2.21 40.57
CA ASP A 243 61.48 -3.51 40.93
C ASP A 243 60.04 -3.65 40.41
N PHE A 244 59.88 -4.28 39.23
CA PHE A 244 58.57 -4.55 38.62
C PHE A 244 57.84 -5.72 39.28
N LYS A 245 56.53 -5.57 39.55
CA LYS A 245 55.63 -6.65 39.95
C LYS A 245 54.43 -6.70 39.01
N TYR A 246 54.15 -7.90 38.52
CA TYR A 246 52.89 -8.22 37.85
C TYR A 246 51.73 -8.00 38.82
N VAL A 247 50.65 -7.42 38.32
CA VAL A 247 49.42 -7.13 39.08
C VAL A 247 48.28 -7.88 38.39
N GLU A 248 47.45 -8.56 39.17
CA GLU A 248 46.32 -9.34 38.64
C GLU A 248 45.15 -8.45 38.19
N SER A 249 45.08 -7.20 38.65
CA SER A 249 44.07 -6.22 38.27
C SER A 249 44.58 -4.79 38.47
N LEU A 250 44.30 -3.90 37.53
CA LEU A 250 44.46 -2.44 37.68
C LEU A 250 43.09 -1.79 37.49
N ASP A 251 42.93 -0.59 38.03
CA ASP A 251 41.89 0.31 37.54
C ASP A 251 42.14 0.58 36.05
N LEU A 252 41.07 0.77 35.28
CA LEU A 252 41.08 0.84 33.83
C LEU A 252 40.66 2.22 33.35
N ILE A 253 41.41 2.79 32.41
CA ILE A 253 41.03 4.01 31.67
C ILE A 253 40.31 3.54 30.41
N PRO A 254 39.02 3.85 30.25
CA PRO A 254 38.31 3.57 29.02
C PRO A 254 38.76 4.55 27.94
N VAL A 255 39.33 4.04 26.85
CA VAL A 255 39.76 4.86 25.71
C VAL A 255 38.79 4.61 24.56
N ALA A 256 38.09 5.66 24.12
CA ALA A 256 37.22 5.57 22.95
C ALA A 256 38.03 5.76 21.67
N ARG A 257 37.65 5.07 20.59
CA ARG A 257 38.06 5.48 19.25
C ARG A 257 37.23 6.69 18.79
N SER A 258 37.77 7.47 17.85
CA SER A 258 36.97 8.41 17.04
C SER A 258 35.76 7.64 16.46
N MET A 259 34.55 8.14 16.70
CA MET A 259 33.32 7.50 16.26
C MET A 259 32.85 8.20 15.00
N GLU A 260 33.04 7.57 13.84
CA GLU A 260 32.56 8.09 12.58
C GLU A 260 31.02 8.19 12.59
N ASN A 261 30.46 9.37 12.32
CA ASN A 261 29.01 9.55 12.17
C ASN A 261 28.60 9.09 10.77
N LEU A 262 28.26 7.81 10.63
CA LEU A 262 27.90 7.20 9.36
C LEU A 262 26.68 7.88 8.68
N PRO A 263 25.57 8.20 9.38
CA PRO A 263 24.50 8.99 8.78
C PRO A 263 24.97 10.34 8.22
N LEU A 264 25.82 11.08 8.94
CA LEU A 264 26.36 12.36 8.48
C LEU A 264 27.28 12.17 7.28
N THR A 265 28.17 11.16 7.30
CA THR A 265 29.04 10.80 6.17
C THR A 265 28.19 10.53 4.92
N LEU A 266 27.13 9.74 5.05
CA LEU A 266 26.22 9.42 3.94
C LEU A 266 25.44 10.64 3.44
N LEU A 267 24.97 11.51 4.34
CA LEU A 267 24.30 12.76 3.98
C LEU A 267 25.24 13.68 3.19
N LEU A 268 26.48 13.87 3.65
CA LEU A 268 27.49 14.68 2.95
C LEU A 268 27.81 14.09 1.56
N ALA A 269 27.92 12.77 1.46
CA ALA A 269 28.13 12.10 0.18
C ALA A 269 26.96 12.33 -0.79
N LEU A 270 25.71 12.26 -0.31
CA LEU A 270 24.52 12.62 -1.09
C LEU A 270 24.54 14.09 -1.54
N MET A 271 24.90 15.01 -0.63
CA MET A 271 25.02 16.43 -0.94
C MET A 271 26.05 16.64 -2.05
N ASP A 272 27.25 16.05 -1.95
CA ASP A 272 28.26 16.09 -3.01
C ASP A 272 27.70 15.65 -4.37
N LYS A 273 26.92 14.57 -4.39
CA LYS A 273 26.23 14.08 -5.61
C LYS A 273 25.03 14.92 -6.07
N GLY A 274 24.71 16.00 -5.36
CA GLY A 274 23.65 16.95 -5.73
C GLY A 274 22.25 16.54 -5.26
N VAL A 275 22.15 15.59 -4.33
CA VAL A 275 20.89 15.19 -3.70
C VAL A 275 20.56 16.17 -2.57
N ALA A 276 20.06 17.34 -2.95
CA ALA A 276 19.74 18.44 -2.03
C ALA A 276 18.44 19.17 -2.44
N PRO A 277 17.29 18.48 -2.56
CA PRO A 277 16.03 19.13 -2.84
C PRO A 277 15.67 20.13 -1.74
N ALA A 278 15.31 21.36 -2.12
CA ALA A 278 14.93 22.39 -1.16
C ALA A 278 13.64 21.99 -0.41
N GLY A 279 13.63 22.16 0.91
CA GLY A 279 12.45 21.93 1.76
C GLY A 279 12.08 20.47 2.00
N ASP A 280 12.84 19.51 1.47
CA ASP A 280 12.47 18.09 1.50
C ASP A 280 13.51 17.24 2.26
N SER A 281 13.05 16.56 3.30
CA SER A 281 13.86 15.74 4.21
C SER A 281 14.32 14.39 3.65
N ILE A 282 14.01 14.05 2.38
CA ILE A 282 14.41 12.76 1.79
C ILE A 282 15.93 12.45 1.84
N PRO A 283 16.88 13.40 1.68
CA PRO A 283 18.30 13.06 1.77
C PRO A 283 18.69 12.59 3.17
N ILE A 284 18.07 13.19 4.20
CA ILE A 284 18.26 12.82 5.60
C ILE A 284 17.69 11.43 5.85
N ALA A 285 16.47 11.17 5.36
CA ALA A 285 15.83 9.86 5.50
C ALA A 285 16.66 8.75 4.83
N LEU A 286 17.17 8.98 3.62
CA LEU A 286 18.07 8.04 2.92
C LEU A 286 19.34 7.77 3.72
N ALA A 287 19.97 8.81 4.28
CA ALA A 287 21.18 8.68 5.07
C ALA A 287 20.95 7.87 6.35
N LEU A 288 19.91 8.20 7.12
CA LEU A 288 19.55 7.47 8.34
C LEU A 288 19.19 6.01 8.06
N ALA A 289 18.35 5.77 7.04
CA ALA A 289 17.87 4.43 6.70
C ALA A 289 18.97 3.47 6.22
N ASN A 290 20.05 4.00 5.61
CA ASN A 290 21.14 3.18 5.07
C ASN A 290 22.39 3.13 5.97
N ALA A 291 22.46 3.94 7.04
CA ALA A 291 23.63 4.00 7.91
C ALA A 291 23.93 2.69 8.63
N ASP A 292 22.89 1.99 9.09
CA ASP A 292 23.00 0.68 9.73
C ASP A 292 23.60 -0.35 8.77
N LEU A 293 22.99 -0.52 7.59
CA LEU A 293 23.50 -1.41 6.55
C LEU A 293 24.94 -1.08 6.16
N TYR A 294 25.26 0.22 6.01
CA TYR A 294 26.59 0.69 5.68
C TYR A 294 27.64 0.29 6.74
N SER A 295 27.26 0.29 8.01
CA SER A 295 28.18 0.00 9.13
C SER A 295 28.73 -1.43 9.10
N VAL A 296 27.92 -2.41 8.65
CA VAL A 296 28.24 -3.84 8.64
C VAL A 296 28.76 -4.36 7.28
N CYS A 297 28.97 -3.46 6.31
CA CYS A 297 29.40 -3.79 4.95
C CYS A 297 30.91 -3.59 4.71
N ASP A 298 31.47 -4.34 3.76
CA ASP A 298 32.84 -4.15 3.29
C ASP A 298 33.01 -2.87 2.44
N LYS A 299 34.26 -2.52 2.10
CA LYS A 299 34.59 -1.30 1.34
C LYS A 299 34.01 -1.28 -0.08
N GLU A 300 33.79 -2.42 -0.73
CA GLU A 300 33.16 -2.47 -2.06
C GLU A 300 31.67 -2.19 -1.94
N VAL A 301 30.99 -2.86 -1.01
CA VAL A 301 29.55 -2.72 -0.79
C VAL A 301 29.20 -1.32 -0.28
N ARG A 302 30.02 -0.71 0.56
CA ARG A 302 29.85 0.71 0.97
C ARG A 302 29.76 1.68 -0.21
N LYS A 303 30.57 1.46 -1.25
CA LYS A 303 30.49 2.25 -2.50
C LYS A 303 29.21 1.96 -3.29
N MET A 304 28.77 0.70 -3.31
CA MET A 304 27.51 0.30 -3.93
C MET A 304 26.31 0.94 -3.23
N ILE A 305 26.29 0.96 -1.90
CA ILE A 305 25.24 1.61 -1.10
C ILE A 305 25.10 3.08 -1.49
N LEU A 306 26.21 3.83 -1.56
CA LEU A 306 26.15 5.24 -1.98
C LEU A 306 25.59 5.40 -3.40
N ALA A 307 26.04 4.57 -4.35
CA ALA A 307 25.54 4.60 -5.72
C ALA A 307 24.03 4.29 -5.77
N ASP A 308 23.58 3.30 -5.00
CA ASP A 308 22.17 2.93 -4.92
C ASP A 308 21.32 3.97 -4.19
N MET A 309 21.85 4.70 -3.21
CA MET A 309 21.13 5.82 -2.57
C MET A 309 20.86 6.95 -3.58
N VAL A 310 21.77 7.23 -4.50
CA VAL A 310 21.53 8.19 -5.60
C VAL A 310 20.45 7.68 -6.55
N LYS A 311 20.46 6.39 -6.90
CA LYS A 311 19.38 5.79 -7.70
C LYS A 311 18.06 5.78 -6.94
N HIS A 312 18.08 5.53 -5.63
CA HIS A 312 16.89 5.53 -4.78
C HIS A 312 16.27 6.92 -4.72
N TYR A 313 17.09 7.97 -4.66
CA TYR A 313 16.61 9.35 -4.81
C TYR A 313 16.00 9.62 -6.19
N ALA A 314 16.57 9.07 -7.27
CA ALA A 314 15.98 9.18 -8.60
C ALA A 314 14.62 8.47 -8.70
N LEU A 315 14.49 7.29 -8.08
CA LEU A 315 13.22 6.57 -7.95
C LEU A 315 12.20 7.36 -7.12
N TYR A 316 12.62 7.93 -6.00
CA TYR A 316 11.81 8.85 -5.20
C TYR A 316 11.25 9.99 -6.05
N ARG A 317 12.09 10.66 -6.84
CA ARG A 317 11.67 11.74 -7.74
C ARG A 317 10.69 11.25 -8.81
N LYS A 318 10.91 10.06 -9.35
CA LYS A 318 10.00 9.43 -10.32
C LYS A 318 8.62 9.19 -9.72
N ILE A 319 8.55 8.67 -8.49
CA ILE A 319 7.29 8.43 -7.77
C ILE A 319 6.59 9.74 -7.44
N VAL A 320 7.30 10.73 -6.91
CA VAL A 320 6.73 12.06 -6.60
C VAL A 320 6.19 12.72 -7.86
N THR A 321 6.93 12.72 -8.97
CA THR A 321 6.44 13.27 -10.25
C THR A 321 5.22 12.51 -10.77
N TRP A 322 5.16 11.20 -10.58
CA TRP A 322 3.94 10.44 -10.90
C TRP A 322 2.77 10.87 -10.01
N GLN A 323 2.95 10.96 -8.68
CA GLN A 323 1.93 11.44 -7.75
C GLN A 323 1.43 12.87 -8.09
N GLU A 324 2.36 13.79 -8.41
CA GLU A 324 2.03 15.15 -8.84
C GLU A 324 1.21 15.16 -10.15
N SER A 325 1.49 14.25 -11.09
CA SER A 325 0.86 14.23 -12.41
C SER A 325 -0.66 13.99 -12.40
N TRP A 326 -1.20 13.45 -11.31
CA TRP A 326 -2.63 13.21 -11.14
C TRP A 326 -3.24 13.95 -9.95
N GLY A 327 -2.48 14.81 -9.27
CA GLY A 327 -2.98 15.57 -8.12
C GLY A 327 -3.15 14.73 -6.85
N CYS A 328 -2.18 13.84 -6.55
CA CYS A 328 -2.21 12.97 -5.38
C CYS A 328 -2.43 13.72 -4.05
N PRO A 329 -3.41 13.33 -3.22
CA PRO A 329 -3.67 14.00 -1.94
C PRO A 329 -2.70 13.59 -0.81
N TYR A 330 -1.78 12.65 -1.04
CA TYR A 330 -0.80 12.15 -0.06
C TYR A 330 0.63 12.12 -0.64
N LEU A 331 1.09 13.27 -1.14
CA LEU A 331 2.42 13.38 -1.74
C LEU A 331 3.53 12.88 -0.80
N LEU A 332 4.34 11.93 -1.27
CA LEU A 332 5.48 11.41 -0.52
C LEU A 332 6.46 12.53 -0.10
N SER A 333 6.55 13.60 -0.90
CA SER A 333 7.42 14.74 -0.64
C SER A 333 6.98 15.63 0.52
N SER A 334 5.70 15.65 0.87
CA SER A 334 5.18 16.48 1.97
C SER A 334 5.18 15.77 3.33
N ILE A 335 5.43 14.47 3.39
CA ILE A 335 5.34 13.73 4.66
C ILE A 335 6.54 13.97 5.60
N PRO A 336 6.39 13.78 6.92
CA PRO A 336 7.46 13.98 7.89
C PRO A 336 8.67 13.05 7.69
N VAL A 337 9.81 13.40 8.28
CA VAL A 337 11.07 12.66 8.07
C VAL A 337 11.02 11.21 8.59
N ILE A 338 10.30 10.91 9.68
CA ILE A 338 10.22 9.55 10.22
C ILE A 338 9.52 8.59 9.24
N PRO A 339 8.30 8.85 8.75
CA PRO A 339 7.70 8.08 7.66
C PRO A 339 8.62 7.94 6.43
N LYS A 340 9.34 9.01 6.03
CA LYS A 340 10.33 8.92 4.94
C LYS A 340 11.47 7.94 5.23
N ILE A 341 11.92 7.81 6.47
CA ILE A 341 12.93 6.80 6.86
C ILE A 341 12.38 5.39 6.62
N PHE A 342 11.12 5.13 7.00
CA PHE A 342 10.48 3.83 6.75
C PHE A 342 10.34 3.53 5.25
N TRP A 343 10.04 4.55 4.44
CA TRP A 343 10.03 4.45 2.99
C TRP A 343 11.41 4.15 2.41
N ALA A 344 12.45 4.85 2.89
CA ALA A 344 13.82 4.80 2.38
C ALA A 344 14.63 3.55 2.77
N GLU A 345 14.17 2.80 3.77
CA GLU A 345 14.85 1.63 4.33
C GLU A 345 14.76 0.41 3.38
N ARG A 346 15.80 -0.44 3.34
CA ARG A 346 15.99 -1.44 2.26
C ARG A 346 16.40 -2.85 2.72
N HIS A 347 16.59 -3.12 4.00
CA HIS A 347 17.15 -4.40 4.46
C HIS A 347 16.45 -5.00 5.67
N ARG A 348 15.48 -4.33 6.30
CA ARG A 348 14.91 -4.72 7.60
C ARG A 348 14.33 -6.13 7.64
N TYR A 349 13.55 -6.53 6.64
CA TYR A 349 13.00 -7.90 6.59
C TYR A 349 14.03 -8.95 6.18
N SER A 350 15.06 -8.50 5.47
CA SER A 350 16.10 -9.36 4.94
C SER A 350 17.29 -9.54 5.89
N TYR A 351 17.43 -8.71 6.94
CA TYR A 351 18.66 -8.67 7.74
C TYR A 351 18.95 -9.98 8.46
N TYR A 352 17.93 -10.65 8.98
CA TYR A 352 18.11 -11.98 9.57
C TYR A 352 18.75 -12.95 8.56
N TYR A 353 18.32 -12.88 7.30
CA TYR A 353 18.88 -13.66 6.20
C TYR A 353 20.28 -13.21 5.79
N MET A 354 20.57 -11.90 5.84
CA MET A 354 21.93 -11.38 5.65
C MET A 354 22.88 -11.92 6.71
N ALA A 355 22.51 -11.84 7.98
CA ALA A 355 23.31 -12.31 9.11
C ALA A 355 23.52 -13.83 9.04
N ASP A 356 22.49 -14.59 8.67
CA ASP A 356 22.61 -16.04 8.47
C ASP A 356 23.55 -16.38 7.29
N ALA A 357 23.41 -15.70 6.16
CA ALA A 357 24.31 -15.86 5.01
C ALA A 357 25.77 -15.54 5.40
N MET A 358 26.01 -14.47 6.17
CA MET A 358 27.34 -14.13 6.67
C MET A 358 27.94 -15.28 7.50
N ASN A 359 27.14 -15.89 8.38
CA ASN A 359 27.55 -17.03 9.19
C ASN A 359 27.87 -18.27 8.33
N ILE A 360 27.03 -18.57 7.34
CA ILE A 360 27.20 -19.70 6.42
C ILE A 360 28.49 -19.54 5.60
N PHE A 361 28.73 -18.36 5.02
CA PHE A 361 29.91 -18.07 4.22
C PHE A 361 31.15 -17.73 5.06
N LYS A 362 31.00 -17.63 6.39
CA LYS A 362 32.06 -17.30 7.35
C LYS A 362 32.77 -15.99 7.03
N VAL A 363 32.00 -14.98 6.63
CA VAL A 363 32.48 -13.63 6.34
C VAL A 363 32.23 -12.71 7.53
N LYS A 364 33.12 -11.74 7.75
CA LYS A 364 33.04 -10.78 8.86
C LYS A 364 32.25 -9.51 8.52
N ALA A 365 31.92 -9.30 7.24
CA ALA A 365 31.15 -8.17 6.73
C ALA A 365 30.25 -8.63 5.58
N ILE A 366 29.16 -7.89 5.32
CA ILE A 366 28.28 -8.14 4.17
C ILE A 366 29.08 -7.95 2.89
N THR A 367 29.16 -9.02 2.08
CA THR A 367 29.77 -8.99 0.75
C THR A 367 28.77 -8.56 -0.31
N LYS A 368 29.27 -8.29 -1.51
CA LYS A 368 28.46 -7.93 -2.67
C LYS A 368 27.35 -8.92 -2.99
N GLU A 369 27.64 -10.21 -2.90
CA GLU A 369 26.67 -11.28 -3.19
C GLU A 369 25.51 -11.25 -2.19
N ILE A 370 25.81 -11.11 -0.91
CA ILE A 370 24.80 -11.01 0.17
C ILE A 370 24.00 -9.72 0.00
N TYR A 371 24.67 -8.58 -0.22
CA TYR A 371 24.03 -7.29 -0.41
C TYR A 371 23.04 -7.29 -1.58
N THR A 372 23.49 -7.79 -2.74
CA THR A 372 22.69 -7.78 -3.98
C THR A 372 21.47 -8.68 -3.88
N GLU A 373 21.54 -9.75 -3.09
CA GLU A 373 20.41 -10.66 -2.91
C GLU A 373 19.40 -10.14 -1.89
N PHE A 374 19.87 -9.70 -0.73
CA PHE A 374 18.99 -9.46 0.41
C PHE A 374 18.53 -8.00 0.53
N ALA A 375 19.37 -7.02 0.18
CA ALA A 375 18.95 -5.62 0.23
C ALA A 375 18.00 -5.33 -0.95
N ASP A 376 16.90 -4.63 -0.69
CA ASP A 376 15.92 -4.20 -1.69
C ASP A 376 16.66 -3.52 -2.86
N ARG A 377 16.65 -4.19 -4.01
CA ARG A 377 17.31 -3.71 -5.21
C ARG A 377 16.51 -2.60 -5.85
N ILE A 378 17.18 -1.51 -6.22
CA ILE A 378 16.50 -0.35 -6.81
C ILE A 378 15.80 -0.70 -8.13
N ASP A 379 16.37 -1.59 -8.94
CA ASP A 379 15.74 -2.02 -10.19
C ASP A 379 14.53 -2.93 -9.98
N VAL A 380 14.50 -3.71 -8.89
CA VAL A 380 13.31 -4.47 -8.46
C VAL A 380 12.21 -3.52 -8.00
N LEU A 381 12.54 -2.54 -7.17
CA LEU A 381 11.61 -1.50 -6.71
C LEU A 381 11.05 -0.70 -7.89
N GLU A 382 11.89 -0.26 -8.83
CA GLU A 382 11.46 0.40 -10.08
C GLU A 382 10.47 -0.44 -10.88
N ALA A 383 10.67 -1.76 -10.95
CA ALA A 383 9.77 -2.65 -11.66
C ALA A 383 8.43 -2.86 -10.93
N ILE A 384 8.45 -2.91 -9.61
CA ILE A 384 7.22 -2.91 -8.79
C ILE A 384 6.47 -1.59 -8.97
N HIS A 385 7.15 -0.43 -8.99
CA HIS A 385 6.51 0.84 -9.31
C HIS A 385 5.85 0.83 -10.70
N ALA A 386 6.48 0.20 -11.70
CA ALA A 386 5.85 0.02 -13.00
C ALA A 386 4.57 -0.83 -12.94
N LEU A 387 4.50 -1.85 -12.08
CA LEU A 387 3.28 -2.62 -11.82
C LEU A 387 2.21 -1.77 -11.14
N VAL A 388 2.59 -0.95 -10.16
CA VAL A 388 1.69 0.00 -9.48
C VAL A 388 1.04 0.93 -10.49
N VAL A 389 1.85 1.63 -11.30
CA VAL A 389 1.37 2.58 -12.33
C VAL A 389 0.51 1.87 -13.37
N LYS A 390 0.96 0.72 -13.89
CA LYS A 390 0.25 -0.02 -14.95
C LYS A 390 -1.15 -0.44 -14.53
N ASN A 391 -1.33 -0.83 -13.27
CA ASN A 391 -2.61 -1.32 -12.76
C ASN A 391 -3.41 -0.22 -12.05
N GLY A 392 -2.98 1.05 -12.11
CA GLY A 392 -3.67 2.16 -11.44
C GLY A 392 -3.68 2.04 -9.91
N LEU A 393 -2.80 1.21 -9.33
CA LEU A 393 -2.73 1.01 -7.88
C LEU A 393 -2.24 2.30 -7.23
N GLY A 394 -2.93 2.77 -6.19
CA GLY A 394 -2.58 4.03 -5.52
C GLY A 394 -2.81 5.30 -6.33
N LYS A 395 -3.66 5.27 -7.37
CA LYS A 395 -4.12 6.47 -8.09
C LYS A 395 -5.56 6.83 -7.70
N THR A 396 -5.76 7.04 -6.40
CA THR A 396 -7.03 7.35 -5.72
C THR A 396 -6.67 7.91 -4.35
N ASP A 397 -7.62 8.25 -3.49
CA ASP A 397 -7.38 8.58 -2.08
C ASP A 397 -6.63 7.44 -1.33
N ILE A 398 -6.02 7.78 -0.19
CA ILE A 398 -5.10 6.89 0.50
C ILE A 398 -5.75 5.65 1.11
N SER A 399 -7.00 5.76 1.58
CA SER A 399 -7.74 4.65 2.17
C SER A 399 -8.04 3.59 1.11
N VAL A 400 -8.51 4.04 -0.06
CA VAL A 400 -8.76 3.14 -1.19
C VAL A 400 -7.46 2.55 -1.72
N ALA A 401 -6.41 3.37 -1.82
CA ALA A 401 -5.09 2.94 -2.26
C ALA A 401 -4.53 1.79 -1.40
N GLY A 402 -4.63 1.89 -0.07
CA GLY A 402 -4.13 0.86 0.83
C GLY A 402 -4.80 -0.50 0.63
N GLY A 403 -6.13 -0.53 0.59
CA GLY A 403 -6.89 -1.75 0.31
C GLY A 403 -6.57 -2.33 -1.07
N ALA A 404 -6.53 -1.48 -2.11
CA ALA A 404 -6.22 -1.87 -3.48
C ALA A 404 -4.82 -2.52 -3.60
N LEU A 405 -3.80 -1.95 -2.97
CA LEU A 405 -2.44 -2.48 -2.98
C LEU A 405 -2.36 -3.84 -2.28
N GLU A 406 -2.99 -3.96 -1.11
CA GLU A 406 -2.98 -5.21 -0.34
C GLU A 406 -3.78 -6.32 -1.02
N ASP A 407 -4.95 -5.99 -1.56
CA ASP A 407 -5.81 -6.94 -2.28
C ASP A 407 -5.18 -7.38 -3.60
N TRP A 408 -4.47 -6.50 -4.30
CA TRP A 408 -3.71 -6.89 -5.49
C TRP A 408 -2.63 -7.91 -5.14
N VAL A 409 -1.82 -7.67 -4.10
CA VAL A 409 -0.82 -8.64 -3.65
C VAL A 409 -1.49 -9.94 -3.19
N HIS A 410 -2.61 -9.84 -2.50
CA HIS A 410 -3.39 -11.01 -2.08
C HIS A 410 -3.89 -11.85 -3.26
N ASN A 411 -4.35 -11.23 -4.34
CA ASN A 411 -4.83 -11.93 -5.53
C ASN A 411 -3.69 -12.51 -6.37
N HIS A 412 -2.47 -12.03 -6.17
CA HIS A 412 -1.26 -12.50 -6.86
C HIS A 412 -0.32 -13.28 -5.95
N ARG A 413 -0.84 -13.94 -4.91
CA ARG A 413 -0.04 -14.78 -4.01
C ARG A 413 -0.48 -16.25 -4.04
N LEU A 414 0.50 -17.11 -3.83
CA LEU A 414 0.32 -18.47 -3.43
C LEU A 414 0.57 -18.56 -1.91
N TYR A 415 -0.51 -18.45 -1.12
CA TYR A 415 -0.42 -18.43 0.35
C TYR A 415 -0.22 -19.83 0.93
N LEU A 416 0.86 -20.00 1.68
CA LEU A 416 1.41 -21.29 2.06
C LEU A 416 2.15 -21.16 3.41
N SER A 417 1.51 -21.50 4.52
CA SER A 417 2.20 -21.54 5.83
C SER A 417 2.79 -22.92 6.10
N SER A 418 3.65 -23.05 7.12
CA SER A 418 4.20 -24.34 7.56
C SER A 418 3.12 -25.44 7.69
N MET A 419 3.46 -26.69 7.36
CA MET A 419 2.51 -27.81 7.53
C MET A 419 2.03 -27.92 8.98
N GLU A 420 2.88 -27.63 9.96
CA GLU A 420 2.52 -27.63 11.38
C GLU A 420 1.42 -26.61 11.69
N ASN A 421 1.48 -25.43 11.08
CA ASN A 421 0.44 -24.42 11.18
C ASN A 421 -0.82 -24.85 10.42
N LEU A 422 -0.67 -25.33 9.18
CA LEU A 422 -1.79 -25.78 8.35
C LEU A 422 -2.56 -26.96 8.97
N GLU A 423 -1.89 -27.89 9.66
CA GLU A 423 -2.54 -28.99 10.42
C GLU A 423 -3.33 -28.49 11.62
N GLN A 424 -2.98 -27.33 12.16
CA GLN A 424 -3.76 -26.69 13.22
C GLN A 424 -4.92 -25.87 12.62
N PHE A 425 -4.65 -25.08 11.58
CA PHE A 425 -5.66 -24.29 10.87
C PHE A 425 -6.72 -25.17 10.19
N SER A 426 -6.37 -26.38 9.74
CA SER A 426 -7.34 -27.31 9.15
C SER A 426 -8.46 -27.69 10.14
N LYS A 427 -8.20 -27.59 11.45
CA LYS A 427 -9.24 -27.76 12.48
C LYS A 427 -10.27 -26.60 12.48
N TRP A 428 -10.03 -25.54 11.71
CA TRP A 428 -10.82 -24.30 11.69
C TRP A 428 -11.72 -24.21 10.44
N GLY A 429 -11.55 -25.08 9.43
CA GLY A 429 -12.42 -25.13 8.26
C GLY A 429 -11.80 -25.72 6.99
N TRP A 430 -12.63 -25.87 5.95
CA TRP A 430 -12.31 -26.54 4.68
C TRP A 430 -11.16 -25.88 3.89
N TYR A 431 -11.01 -24.56 3.94
CA TYR A 431 -9.98 -23.83 3.20
C TYR A 431 -8.56 -24.22 3.63
N ALA A 432 -8.34 -24.39 4.94
CA ALA A 432 -7.04 -24.80 5.46
C ALA A 432 -6.73 -26.29 5.18
N GLU A 433 -7.75 -27.15 5.01
CA GLU A 433 -7.55 -28.53 4.57
C GLU A 433 -7.03 -28.60 3.13
N GLU A 434 -7.53 -27.75 2.23
CA GLU A 434 -7.05 -27.66 0.84
C GLU A 434 -5.59 -27.20 0.78
N MET A 435 -5.25 -26.15 1.54
CA MET A 435 -3.88 -25.66 1.67
C MET A 435 -2.94 -26.74 2.20
N LEU A 436 -3.37 -27.49 3.24
CA LEU A 436 -2.59 -28.59 3.79
C LEU A 436 -2.37 -29.71 2.76
N ALA A 437 -3.40 -30.06 1.97
CA ALA A 437 -3.27 -31.04 0.91
C ALA A 437 -2.27 -30.58 -0.17
N LYS A 438 -2.30 -29.30 -0.54
CA LYS A 438 -1.35 -28.69 -1.47
C LYS A 438 0.08 -28.70 -0.92
N ALA A 439 0.27 -28.36 0.35
CA ALA A 439 1.57 -28.43 1.03
C ALA A 439 2.14 -29.86 1.00
N LYS A 440 1.32 -30.86 1.34
CA LYS A 440 1.68 -32.28 1.30
C LYS A 440 2.06 -32.74 -0.12
N LYS A 441 1.33 -32.28 -1.14
CA LYS A 441 1.65 -32.56 -2.55
C LYS A 441 3.02 -31.97 -2.93
N LEU A 442 3.27 -30.70 -2.64
CA LEU A 442 4.55 -30.04 -2.93
C LEU A 442 5.72 -30.73 -2.21
N LYS A 443 5.50 -31.21 -0.99
CA LYS A 443 6.48 -32.02 -0.27
C LYS A 443 6.75 -33.35 -0.99
N GLY A 444 5.72 -34.03 -1.47
CA GLY A 444 5.85 -35.26 -2.27
C GLY A 444 6.59 -35.05 -3.59
N GLU A 445 6.48 -33.87 -4.19
CA GLU A 445 7.21 -33.47 -5.41
C GLU A 445 8.65 -32.98 -5.16
N GLY A 446 9.09 -32.90 -3.89
CA GLY A 446 10.40 -32.37 -3.53
C GLY A 446 10.54 -30.84 -3.67
N LYS A 447 9.42 -30.11 -3.78
CA LYS A 447 9.37 -28.64 -3.95
C LYS A 447 9.12 -27.87 -2.66
N TYR A 448 8.87 -28.57 -1.55
CA TYR A 448 8.58 -27.93 -0.27
C TYR A 448 9.83 -27.34 0.42
N PHE A 449 11.00 -27.90 0.13
CA PHE A 449 12.28 -27.38 0.56
C PHE A 449 13.12 -27.05 -0.66
N GLN A 450 13.79 -25.90 -0.65
CA GLN A 450 14.66 -25.45 -1.73
C GLN A 450 16.01 -25.05 -1.15
N GLU A 451 17.09 -25.59 -1.72
CA GLU A 451 18.44 -25.11 -1.41
C GLU A 451 18.65 -23.76 -2.08
N TYR A 452 18.95 -22.74 -1.27
CA TYR A 452 19.19 -21.38 -1.71
C TYR A 452 20.23 -20.73 -0.81
N PHE A 453 21.20 -20.02 -1.39
CA PHE A 453 22.26 -19.33 -0.65
C PHE A 453 23.00 -20.22 0.40
N GLY A 454 23.18 -21.50 0.11
CA GLY A 454 23.89 -22.45 0.98
C GLY A 454 23.07 -22.96 2.17
N ARG A 455 21.76 -22.66 2.23
CA ARG A 455 20.82 -23.16 3.23
C ARG A 455 19.63 -23.86 2.57
N LEU A 456 19.06 -24.83 3.28
CA LEU A 456 17.78 -25.41 2.91
C LEU A 456 16.65 -24.53 3.46
N HIS A 457 15.97 -23.81 2.58
CA HIS A 457 14.82 -22.98 2.91
C HIS A 457 13.53 -23.79 2.79
N ARG A 458 12.56 -23.49 3.64
CA ARG A 458 11.16 -23.90 3.44
C ARG A 458 10.52 -22.90 2.47
N TRP A 459 9.50 -23.32 1.75
CA TRP A 459 8.74 -22.49 0.81
C TRP A 459 8.17 -21.14 1.33
N ASP A 460 8.07 -20.97 2.65
CA ASP A 460 7.57 -19.81 3.41
C ASP A 460 8.70 -19.18 4.23
N ASP A 461 9.93 -19.33 3.75
CA ASP A 461 11.15 -18.82 4.37
C ASP A 461 11.97 -18.00 3.35
N PHE A 462 11.27 -17.17 2.56
CA PHE A 462 11.82 -16.31 1.51
C PHE A 462 11.38 -14.85 1.72
N GLY A 463 11.61 -14.34 2.93
CA GLY A 463 11.10 -13.05 3.42
C GLY A 463 11.85 -11.80 2.92
N TRP A 464 12.27 -11.74 1.65
CA TRP A 464 12.86 -10.54 1.05
C TRP A 464 12.37 -10.30 -0.38
N ILE A 465 12.26 -9.03 -0.78
CA ILE A 465 11.50 -8.65 -1.98
C ILE A 465 12.15 -9.12 -3.28
N ASN A 466 13.48 -9.20 -3.35
CA ASN A 466 14.18 -9.58 -4.58
C ASN A 466 13.82 -11.00 -5.02
N TYR A 467 13.74 -11.95 -4.07
CA TYR A 467 13.27 -13.29 -4.35
C TYR A 467 11.78 -13.30 -4.71
N GLN A 468 10.95 -12.62 -3.91
CA GLN A 468 9.50 -12.57 -4.11
C GLN A 468 9.12 -12.02 -5.49
N TYR A 469 9.77 -10.94 -5.93
CA TYR A 469 9.59 -10.38 -7.26
C TYR A 469 10.09 -11.33 -8.37
N THR A 470 11.26 -11.96 -8.18
CA THR A 470 11.76 -12.95 -9.13
C THR A 470 10.78 -14.12 -9.30
N HIS A 471 10.19 -14.58 -8.20
CA HIS A 471 9.17 -15.63 -8.21
C HIS A 471 7.88 -15.16 -8.89
N LEU A 472 7.41 -13.93 -8.63
CA LEU A 472 6.26 -13.34 -9.32
C LEU A 472 6.44 -13.35 -10.84
N ILE A 473 7.60 -12.92 -11.34
CA ILE A 473 7.86 -12.87 -12.78
C ILE A 473 7.95 -14.27 -13.39
N LYS A 474 8.50 -15.23 -12.66
CA LYS A 474 8.72 -16.59 -13.16
C LYS A 474 7.47 -17.46 -13.10
N GLU A 475 6.73 -17.40 -12.00
CA GLU A 475 5.64 -18.32 -11.66
C GLU A 475 4.27 -17.62 -11.58
N GLY A 476 4.20 -16.30 -11.83
CA GLY A 476 2.96 -15.51 -11.85
C GLY A 476 2.39 -15.17 -10.48
N CYS A 477 3.11 -15.46 -9.38
CA CYS A 477 2.66 -15.16 -8.02
C CYS A 477 3.80 -14.95 -7.03
N PHE A 478 3.54 -14.24 -5.94
CA PHE A 478 4.34 -14.28 -4.71
C PHE A 478 4.15 -15.61 -3.98
N ILE A 479 5.09 -16.00 -3.12
CA ILE A 479 5.04 -17.28 -2.41
C ILE A 479 5.39 -17.12 -0.92
N GLY A 480 4.66 -17.83 -0.07
CA GLY A 480 4.96 -17.94 1.36
C GLY A 480 3.76 -17.64 2.25
N ASP A 481 4.01 -17.27 3.49
CA ASP A 481 2.98 -17.06 4.51
C ASP A 481 2.63 -15.57 4.71
N CYS A 482 2.03 -15.22 5.85
CA CYS A 482 1.64 -13.84 6.16
C CYS A 482 2.85 -12.89 6.22
N GLY A 483 4.03 -13.36 6.64
CA GLY A 483 5.27 -12.59 6.66
C GLY A 483 5.78 -12.28 5.26
N ASP A 484 5.90 -13.30 4.40
CA ASP A 484 6.32 -13.11 3.00
C ASP A 484 5.33 -12.21 2.23
N THR A 485 4.03 -12.40 2.48
CA THR A 485 2.98 -11.55 1.90
C THR A 485 3.14 -10.09 2.33
N THR A 486 3.44 -9.85 3.61
CA THR A 486 3.65 -8.50 4.16
C THR A 486 4.86 -7.82 3.50
N VAL A 487 5.94 -8.55 3.20
CA VAL A 487 7.11 -8.01 2.48
C VAL A 487 6.71 -7.48 1.11
N ALA A 488 5.90 -8.24 0.36
CA ALA A 488 5.38 -7.79 -0.93
C ALA A 488 4.44 -6.57 -0.79
N GLN A 489 3.50 -6.60 0.17
CA GLN A 489 2.58 -5.48 0.42
C GLN A 489 3.33 -4.18 0.75
N MET A 490 4.35 -4.25 1.62
CA MET A 490 5.15 -3.07 1.96
C MET A 490 5.93 -2.53 0.76
N ALA A 491 6.47 -3.39 -0.11
CA ALA A 491 7.11 -2.94 -1.34
C ALA A 491 6.13 -2.21 -2.26
N PHE A 492 4.89 -2.70 -2.36
CA PHE A 492 3.82 -2.06 -3.13
C PHE A 492 3.42 -0.70 -2.54
N TYR A 493 3.26 -0.59 -1.22
CA TYR A 493 3.07 0.69 -0.54
C TYR A 493 4.20 1.68 -0.86
N LYS A 494 5.48 1.29 -0.67
CA LYS A 494 6.63 2.14 -0.99
C LYS A 494 6.56 2.64 -2.44
N MET A 495 6.25 1.74 -3.37
CA MET A 495 6.25 2.05 -4.79
C MET A 495 5.00 2.80 -5.27
N ALA A 496 3.96 2.90 -4.44
CA ALA A 496 2.87 3.86 -4.58
C ALA A 496 3.17 5.23 -3.95
N GLY A 497 4.37 5.40 -3.37
CA GLY A 497 4.75 6.61 -2.66
C GLY A 497 4.14 6.73 -1.26
N ILE A 498 3.79 5.60 -0.65
CA ILE A 498 3.20 5.52 0.68
C ILE A 498 4.21 4.87 1.62
N ALA A 499 4.50 5.50 2.77
CA ALA A 499 5.46 4.96 3.73
C ALA A 499 4.83 3.80 4.52
N PRO A 500 5.39 2.57 4.47
CA PRO A 500 4.78 1.43 5.17
C PRO A 500 5.43 1.15 6.52
N VAL A 501 4.70 0.43 7.36
CA VAL A 501 5.18 -0.20 8.60
C VAL A 501 4.62 -1.62 8.69
N SER A 502 5.22 -2.47 9.52
CA SER A 502 4.57 -3.73 9.91
C SER A 502 4.58 -3.88 11.42
N PHE A 503 3.49 -4.44 11.91
CA PHE A 503 3.32 -4.85 13.28
C PHE A 503 3.06 -6.34 13.33
N GLN A 504 3.66 -7.05 14.28
CA GLN A 504 3.44 -8.47 14.49
C GLN A 504 2.74 -8.70 15.83
N MET A 505 1.55 -9.28 15.81
CA MET A 505 0.89 -9.74 17.03
C MET A 505 1.46 -11.10 17.45
N ILE A 506 1.63 -11.32 18.75
CA ILE A 506 1.87 -12.64 19.34
C ILE A 506 0.87 -12.88 20.48
N ASP A 507 0.11 -13.99 20.41
CA ASP A 507 -0.76 -14.45 21.51
C ASP A 507 0.07 -15.10 22.63
N LEU A 508 -0.07 -14.58 23.85
CA LEU A 508 0.61 -15.07 25.04
C LEU A 508 -0.20 -16.14 25.80
N SER A 509 -1.45 -16.38 25.40
CA SER A 509 -2.40 -17.21 26.13
C SER A 509 -2.27 -18.71 25.84
N GLY A 510 -1.36 -19.10 24.94
CA GLY A 510 -1.10 -20.51 24.62
C GLY A 510 -2.24 -21.24 23.93
N ASN A 511 -3.25 -20.52 23.39
CA ASN A 511 -4.35 -21.09 22.61
C ASN A 511 -3.94 -21.48 21.16
N ALA A 512 -2.63 -21.44 20.90
CA ALA A 512 -1.89 -21.78 19.67
C ALA A 512 -1.87 -20.73 18.55
N VAL A 513 -0.63 -20.35 18.17
CA VAL A 513 -0.17 -19.82 16.86
C VAL A 513 -1.06 -18.75 16.19
N TYR A 514 -1.29 -17.64 16.88
CA TYR A 514 -1.71 -16.38 16.25
C TYR A 514 -0.52 -15.42 16.21
N THR A 515 0.50 -15.78 15.44
CA THR A 515 1.48 -14.80 14.97
C THR A 515 0.99 -14.32 13.61
N HIS A 516 0.59 -13.05 13.52
CA HIS A 516 0.16 -12.44 12.26
C HIS A 516 0.82 -11.09 12.10
N ASN A 517 1.26 -10.80 10.88
CA ASN A 517 1.84 -9.52 10.51
C ASN A 517 0.77 -8.63 9.89
N PHE A 518 0.68 -7.41 10.38
CA PHE A 518 -0.22 -6.38 9.92
C PHE A 518 0.62 -5.33 9.19
N PRO A 519 0.59 -5.27 7.84
CA PRO A 519 1.06 -4.09 7.16
C PRO A 519 0.22 -2.89 7.59
N GLY A 520 0.87 -1.76 7.79
CA GLY A 520 0.25 -0.48 7.98
C GLY A 520 0.93 0.55 7.08
N HIS A 521 0.33 1.71 6.95
CA HIS A 521 0.84 2.81 6.14
C HIS A 521 0.66 4.14 6.84
N PHE A 522 1.51 5.11 6.52
CA PHE A 522 1.36 6.46 7.02
C PHE A 522 0.39 7.26 6.14
N ASP A 523 -0.69 7.75 6.75
CA ASP A 523 -1.61 8.72 6.18
C ASP A 523 -1.21 10.14 6.61
N PRO A 524 -0.76 11.00 5.68
CA PRO A 524 -0.35 12.35 6.00
C PRO A 524 -1.50 13.29 6.36
N ASN A 525 -2.72 13.00 5.93
CA ASN A 525 -3.88 13.86 6.17
C ASN A 525 -4.51 13.57 7.53
N LEU A 526 -4.52 12.29 7.95
CA LEU A 526 -4.84 11.91 9.32
C LEU A 526 -3.65 12.08 10.28
N ASN A 527 -2.44 12.33 9.76
CA ASN A 527 -1.17 12.38 10.49
C ASN A 527 -0.95 11.12 11.37
N ARG A 528 -1.27 9.95 10.81
CA ARG A 528 -1.46 8.69 11.54
C ARG A 528 -0.97 7.49 10.73
N TRP A 529 -0.57 6.43 11.42
CA TRP A 529 -0.29 5.12 10.85
C TRP A 529 -1.56 4.28 10.89
N CYS A 530 -2.10 3.99 9.71
CA CYS A 530 -3.37 3.30 9.50
C CYS A 530 -3.15 1.84 9.09
N PHE A 531 -4.15 1.00 9.32
CA PHE A 531 -4.08 -0.44 9.07
C PHE A 531 -5.34 -0.92 8.35
N TYR A 532 -5.16 -1.56 7.20
CA TYR A 532 -6.27 -2.18 6.47
C TYR A 532 -6.67 -3.51 7.11
N GLN A 533 -5.68 -4.31 7.51
CA GLN A 533 -5.91 -5.61 8.14
C GLN A 533 -6.22 -5.45 9.63
N VAL A 534 -7.44 -5.82 10.02
CA VAL A 534 -7.87 -5.90 11.42
C VAL A 534 -8.32 -7.33 11.73
N PRO A 535 -7.81 -7.97 12.81
CA PRO A 535 -8.12 -9.36 13.08
C PRO A 535 -9.55 -9.53 13.62
N ASN A 536 -10.19 -10.65 13.26
CA ASN A 536 -11.49 -11.03 13.80
C ASN A 536 -11.33 -11.60 15.23
N PRO A 537 -12.08 -11.10 16.23
CA PRO A 537 -11.97 -11.59 17.61
C PRO A 537 -12.58 -12.99 17.83
N ILE A 538 -13.20 -13.61 16.82
CA ILE A 538 -13.79 -14.95 16.92
C ILE A 538 -12.77 -16.00 16.45
N GLY A 539 -12.32 -16.82 17.41
CA GLY A 539 -11.41 -17.94 17.19
C GLY A 539 -12.11 -19.25 16.82
N PRO A 540 -11.36 -20.37 16.77
CA PRO A 540 -11.84 -21.67 16.31
C PRO A 540 -13.08 -22.15 17.07
N GLY A 541 -14.07 -22.68 16.35
CA GLY A 541 -15.33 -23.15 16.93
C GLY A 541 -16.26 -22.03 17.42
N GLY A 542 -16.03 -20.78 17.03
CA GLY A 542 -16.84 -19.63 17.44
C GLY A 542 -16.46 -19.06 18.82
N LYS A 543 -15.27 -19.41 19.34
CA LYS A 543 -14.80 -18.95 20.66
C LYS A 543 -14.49 -17.45 20.63
N ASP A 544 -15.07 -16.70 21.55
CA ASP A 544 -14.69 -15.30 21.77
C ASP A 544 -13.27 -15.20 22.35
N MET A 545 -12.39 -14.50 21.64
CA MET A 545 -10.97 -14.30 21.99
C MET A 545 -10.66 -12.86 22.41
N ASN A 546 -11.66 -11.99 22.59
CA ASN A 546 -11.47 -10.57 22.92
C ASN A 546 -10.55 -10.31 24.12
N ASN A 547 -10.55 -11.22 25.09
CA ASN A 547 -9.77 -11.11 26.34
C ASN A 547 -8.43 -11.88 26.30
N SER A 548 -8.06 -12.46 25.15
CA SER A 548 -6.77 -13.14 24.98
C SER A 548 -5.64 -12.12 25.14
N LYS A 549 -4.63 -12.45 25.94
CA LYS A 549 -3.45 -11.60 26.14
C LYS A 549 -2.58 -11.63 24.90
N VAL A 550 -2.25 -10.47 24.38
CA VAL A 550 -1.42 -10.30 23.18
C VAL A 550 -0.31 -9.30 23.46
N VAL A 551 0.79 -9.45 22.73
CA VAL A 551 1.82 -8.42 22.61
C VAL A 551 1.92 -8.02 21.15
N LEU A 552 1.96 -6.71 20.91
CA LEU A 552 2.17 -6.16 19.59
C LEU A 552 3.65 -5.81 19.45
N HIS A 553 4.35 -6.46 18.52
CA HIS A 553 5.68 -6.05 18.09
C HIS A 553 5.55 -5.11 16.91
N PHE A 554 6.50 -4.20 16.76
CA PHE A 554 6.58 -3.35 15.58
C PHE A 554 7.99 -3.30 15.04
N ASN A 555 8.08 -3.12 13.73
CA ASN A 555 9.34 -3.17 13.02
C ASN A 555 9.96 -1.78 12.99
N LYS A 556 10.99 -1.54 13.80
CA LYS A 556 11.63 -0.23 13.99
C LYS A 556 12.92 -0.10 13.14
N PRO A 557 13.05 0.90 12.23
CA PRO A 557 14.33 1.20 11.57
C PRO A 557 15.36 1.66 12.60
N PHE A 558 16.63 1.31 12.40
CA PHE A 558 17.70 1.77 13.27
C PHE A 558 17.97 3.26 13.08
N PRO A 559 17.94 4.07 14.16
CA PRO A 559 18.18 5.50 14.06
C PRO A 559 19.66 5.85 13.92
N HIS A 560 20.57 5.07 14.55
CA HIS A 560 22.00 5.39 14.57
C HIS A 560 22.88 4.16 14.90
N PRO A 561 23.99 3.90 14.17
CA PRO A 561 24.87 2.75 14.42
C PRO A 561 25.56 2.72 15.80
N TRP A 562 25.89 3.88 16.38
CA TRP A 562 26.54 3.96 17.69
C TRP A 562 25.70 3.47 18.89
N LEU A 563 24.42 3.18 18.68
CA LEU A 563 23.55 2.64 19.74
C LEU A 563 23.71 1.10 19.90
N TYR A 564 24.66 0.49 19.18
CA TYR A 564 24.80 -0.96 18.99
C TYR A 564 25.67 -1.70 20.03
N ASN A 565 25.81 -1.23 21.27
CA ASN A 565 26.74 -1.87 22.20
C ASN A 565 26.19 -3.20 22.77
N GLY A 566 26.33 -4.30 22.02
CA GLY A 566 26.36 -5.69 22.50
C GLY A 566 25.02 -6.30 22.98
N TYR A 567 24.57 -7.31 22.23
CA TYR A 567 23.57 -8.34 22.55
C TYR A 567 22.07 -8.04 22.31
N TYR A 568 21.53 -8.78 21.32
CA TYR A 568 20.14 -9.26 21.27
C TYR A 568 19.85 -10.18 22.46
N GLN A 569 19.68 -9.68 23.69
CA GLN A 569 19.22 -10.53 24.80
C GLN A 569 18.20 -9.84 25.71
N ASN A 570 17.04 -10.49 25.81
CA ASN A 570 16.05 -10.41 26.87
C ASN A 570 15.55 -8.99 27.22
N VAL A 571 14.67 -8.45 26.36
CA VAL A 571 13.78 -7.36 26.76
C VAL A 571 13.02 -7.79 28.02
N LYS A 572 13.20 -7.06 29.11
CA LYS A 572 12.41 -7.20 30.35
C LYS A 572 11.55 -5.96 30.51
N GLU A 573 10.38 -6.14 31.10
CA GLU A 573 9.46 -5.06 31.45
C GLU A 573 10.18 -3.92 32.21
N GLY A 574 10.04 -2.69 31.72
CA GLY A 574 10.68 -1.51 32.31
C GLY A 574 12.20 -1.39 32.09
N SER A 575 12.81 -2.24 31.26
CA SER A 575 14.22 -2.10 30.91
C SER A 575 14.44 -0.90 29.98
N LEU A 576 15.52 -0.16 30.22
CA LEU A 576 16.06 0.86 29.32
C LEU A 576 17.12 0.27 28.36
N ASP A 577 17.36 -1.05 28.41
CA ASP A 577 18.34 -1.71 27.56
C ASP A 577 17.97 -1.56 26.09
N VAL A 578 18.96 -1.10 25.33
CA VAL A 578 18.90 -0.88 23.88
C VAL A 578 18.97 -2.23 23.15
N SER A 579 18.01 -3.10 23.39
CA SER A 579 17.95 -4.37 22.64
C SER A 579 17.34 -4.10 21.28
N ALA A 580 18.20 -4.15 20.26
CA ALA A 580 17.83 -4.22 18.87
C ALA A 580 16.94 -5.46 18.67
N SER A 581 15.72 -5.30 18.18
CA SER A 581 14.93 -6.41 17.67
C SER A 581 14.14 -5.89 16.47
N TYR A 582 14.20 -6.65 15.37
CA TYR A 582 13.33 -6.40 14.22
C TYR A 582 11.86 -6.50 14.60
N ASN A 583 11.56 -7.32 15.62
CA ASN A 583 10.26 -7.37 16.28
C ASN A 583 10.40 -6.68 17.63
N TYR A 584 10.40 -5.34 17.66
CA TYR A 584 10.51 -4.60 18.91
C TYR A 584 9.18 -4.72 19.68
N PRO A 585 9.18 -5.26 20.91
CA PRO A 585 7.94 -5.41 21.67
C PRO A 585 7.39 -4.05 22.07
N GLY A 586 6.12 -3.82 21.81
CA GLY A 586 5.43 -2.57 22.15
C GLY A 586 4.92 -2.58 23.59
N GLU A 587 3.73 -3.15 23.78
CA GLU A 587 3.03 -3.23 25.06
C GLU A 587 2.17 -4.51 25.08
N ILE A 588 2.00 -5.12 26.25
CA ILE A 588 1.08 -6.25 26.45
C ILE A 588 -0.32 -5.71 26.71
N THR A 589 -1.31 -6.21 25.96
CA THR A 589 -2.72 -5.84 26.11
C THR A 589 -3.63 -7.05 25.87
N VAL A 590 -4.93 -6.82 25.72
CA VAL A 590 -5.90 -7.82 25.26
C VAL A 590 -6.28 -7.59 23.79
N LEU A 591 -6.69 -8.66 23.11
CA LEU A 591 -7.02 -8.65 21.68
C LEU A 591 -8.01 -7.53 21.30
N ARG A 592 -9.04 -7.29 22.11
CA ARG A 592 -10.02 -6.21 21.86
C ARG A 592 -9.38 -4.83 21.79
N THR A 593 -8.54 -4.48 22.76
CA THR A 593 -7.86 -3.18 22.81
C THR A 593 -6.91 -3.03 21.62
N MET A 594 -6.21 -4.10 21.23
CA MET A 594 -5.38 -4.10 20.03
C MET A 594 -6.20 -3.92 18.75
N ILE A 595 -7.35 -4.59 18.62
CA ILE A 595 -8.27 -4.40 17.48
C ILE A 595 -8.72 -2.93 17.40
N ASN A 596 -9.12 -2.33 18.52
CA ASN A 596 -9.53 -0.93 18.56
C ASN A 596 -8.37 0.02 18.22
N PHE A 597 -7.14 -0.31 18.64
CA PHE A 597 -5.93 0.40 18.24
C PHE A 597 -5.66 0.32 16.74
N LEU A 598 -5.78 -0.86 16.12
CA LEU A 598 -5.58 -1.01 14.67
C LEU A 598 -6.66 -0.27 13.87
N LYS A 599 -7.91 -0.31 14.32
CA LYS A 599 -9.03 0.42 13.70
C LYS A 599 -8.88 1.94 13.77
N THR A 600 -8.43 2.45 14.91
CA THR A 600 -8.22 3.89 15.07
C THR A 600 -6.90 4.32 14.44
N GLY A 601 -5.90 3.45 14.31
CA GLY A 601 -4.54 3.77 13.88
C GLY A 601 -3.69 4.38 15.01
N MET A 602 -2.42 4.66 14.71
CA MET A 602 -1.46 5.26 15.66
C MET A 602 -0.98 6.64 15.23
N SER A 603 -1.07 7.65 16.09
CA SER A 603 -0.58 9.00 15.76
C SER A 603 0.92 9.05 15.41
N ALA A 604 1.29 10.00 14.55
CA ALA A 604 2.67 10.26 14.18
C ALA A 604 3.57 10.51 15.41
N SER A 605 3.09 11.31 16.37
CA SER A 605 3.81 11.63 17.60
C SER A 605 4.08 10.40 18.47
N LYS A 606 3.17 9.42 18.44
CA LYS A 606 3.33 8.16 19.15
C LYS A 606 4.35 7.24 18.49
N MET A 607 4.35 7.17 17.15
CA MET A 607 5.44 6.52 16.42
C MET A 607 6.77 7.21 16.69
N GLU A 608 6.82 8.54 16.70
CA GLU A 608 8.03 9.32 16.98
C GLU A 608 8.58 9.01 18.38
N PHE A 609 7.71 8.95 19.40
CA PHE A 609 8.09 8.54 20.75
C PHE A 609 8.68 7.11 20.77
N LEU A 610 8.03 6.15 20.11
CA LEU A 610 8.54 4.78 20.02
C LEU A 610 9.85 4.70 19.24
N TYR A 611 9.99 5.52 18.20
CA TYR A 611 11.18 5.56 17.37
C TYR A 611 12.36 6.16 18.14
N SER A 612 12.13 7.21 18.93
CA SER A 612 13.15 7.92 19.70
C SER A 612 13.48 7.31 21.07
N THR A 613 12.64 6.41 21.59
CA THR A 613 12.82 5.77 22.92
C THR A 613 12.99 4.26 22.85
N ASN A 614 13.40 3.64 23.95
CA ASN A 614 13.43 2.18 24.14
C ASN A 614 12.44 1.72 25.22
N ILE A 615 11.39 2.51 25.46
CA ILE A 615 10.34 2.13 26.40
C ILE A 615 9.50 1.02 25.74
N THR A 616 9.39 -0.11 26.43
CA THR A 616 8.77 -1.33 25.93
C THR A 616 8.07 -2.09 27.07
N LEU A 617 7.05 -2.87 26.72
CA LEU A 617 6.25 -3.70 27.62
C LEU A 617 5.68 -2.90 28.81
N THR A 618 5.57 -1.58 28.67
CA THR A 618 5.12 -0.68 29.72
C THR A 618 3.67 -0.35 29.47
N LYS A 619 2.83 -0.60 30.49
CA LYS A 619 1.39 -0.36 30.42
C LYS A 619 1.11 1.13 30.13
N GLU A 620 0.09 1.40 29.31
CA GLU A 620 -0.36 2.75 28.94
C GLU A 620 0.73 3.57 28.22
N VAL A 621 1.58 2.91 27.43
CA VAL A 621 2.49 3.62 26.51
C VAL A 621 1.92 3.61 25.11
N LEU A 622 1.43 2.47 24.63
CA LEU A 622 0.81 2.26 23.33
C LEU A 622 -0.71 2.37 23.36
N PHE A 623 -1.37 1.97 24.45
CA PHE A 623 -2.83 1.83 24.50
C PHE A 623 -3.55 2.79 25.46
N ASP A 624 -2.88 3.84 25.95
CA ASP A 624 -3.31 4.75 27.05
C ASP A 624 -4.65 5.50 26.87
N LYS A 625 -5.19 5.53 25.65
CA LYS A 625 -6.44 6.24 25.36
C LYS A 625 -7.43 5.42 24.55
N ILE A 626 -7.16 4.15 24.29
CA ILE A 626 -8.02 3.33 23.44
C ILE A 626 -9.24 2.86 24.25
N PRO A 627 -10.48 3.27 23.92
CA PRO A 627 -11.66 2.88 24.67
C PRO A 627 -12.06 1.43 24.37
N ASP A 628 -12.79 0.79 25.29
CA ASP A 628 -13.31 -0.57 25.09
C ASP A 628 -14.34 -0.66 23.96
N LYS A 629 -15.09 0.43 23.74
CA LYS A 629 -16.06 0.60 22.67
C LYS A 629 -15.67 1.84 21.86
N LEU A 630 -15.39 1.64 20.57
CA LEU A 630 -15.26 2.73 19.62
C LEU A 630 -16.65 3.30 19.31
N THR A 631 -16.73 4.62 19.28
CA THR A 631 -17.94 5.38 18.92
C THR A 631 -17.55 6.25 17.73
N ASP A 632 -18.49 6.35 16.81
CA ASP A 632 -18.51 7.18 15.60
C ASP A 632 -19.92 7.75 15.63
N SER A 633 -20.04 8.99 16.10
CA SER A 633 -21.28 9.52 16.64
C SER A 633 -22.23 10.09 15.58
N ASP A 634 -21.69 10.54 14.46
CA ASP A 634 -22.40 11.06 13.28
C ASP A 634 -22.36 10.09 12.09
N GLY A 635 -21.51 9.06 12.12
CA GLY A 635 -21.52 7.99 11.15
C GLY A 635 -20.72 8.27 9.90
N ASP A 636 -19.74 9.17 9.94
CA ASP A 636 -18.90 9.48 8.78
C ASP A 636 -17.71 8.51 8.61
N GLY A 637 -17.51 7.61 9.58
CA GLY A 637 -16.44 6.62 9.61
C GLY A 637 -15.18 7.07 10.36
N LEU A 638 -15.12 8.31 10.84
CA LEU A 638 -14.07 8.84 11.69
C LEU A 638 -14.50 8.69 13.16
N TYR A 639 -13.74 7.92 13.94
CA TYR A 639 -14.12 7.70 15.34
C TYR A 639 -13.97 8.98 16.18
N ASP A 640 -14.89 9.24 17.13
CA ASP A 640 -14.89 10.43 18.01
C ASP A 640 -13.53 10.72 18.68
N ILE A 641 -12.78 9.66 18.99
CA ILE A 641 -11.45 9.79 19.60
C ILE A 641 -10.42 10.38 18.63
N VAL A 642 -10.51 10.02 17.35
CA VAL A 642 -9.65 10.53 16.27
C VAL A 642 -10.06 11.95 15.94
N GLU A 643 -11.36 12.23 15.80
CA GLU A 643 -11.88 13.58 15.56
C GLU A 643 -11.44 14.56 16.63
N LYS A 644 -11.54 14.16 17.90
CA LYS A 644 -11.05 14.96 19.03
C LYS A 644 -9.54 15.21 18.98
N GLU A 645 -8.74 14.27 18.46
CA GLU A 645 -7.30 14.46 18.26
C GLU A 645 -7.03 15.44 17.11
N LEU A 646 -7.87 15.43 16.07
CA LEU A 646 -7.77 16.30 14.90
C LEU A 646 -8.38 17.70 15.11
N GLY A 647 -9.29 17.86 16.08
CA GLY A 647 -10.04 19.10 16.33
C GLY A 647 -11.39 19.19 15.61
N VAL A 648 -11.84 18.09 15.01
CA VAL A 648 -13.04 17.97 14.17
C VAL A 648 -14.28 17.67 15.03
N ASN A 649 -15.49 18.01 14.55
CA ASN A 649 -16.73 17.92 15.34
C ASN A 649 -17.42 16.55 15.23
N SER A 650 -17.18 15.70 16.23
CA SER A 650 -17.74 14.34 16.37
C SER A 650 -19.25 14.17 16.53
N ALA A 651 -20.04 15.15 16.11
CA ALA A 651 -21.50 15.06 16.10
C ALA A 651 -22.08 15.61 14.80
N SER A 652 -21.23 15.90 13.81
CA SER A 652 -21.57 16.46 12.52
C SER A 652 -20.64 15.85 11.49
N TRP A 653 -21.18 14.95 10.66
CA TRP A 653 -20.42 14.29 9.60
C TRP A 653 -19.78 15.27 8.61
N ASP A 654 -20.32 16.49 8.52
CA ASP A 654 -19.83 17.65 7.76
C ASP A 654 -19.63 18.80 8.77
N SER A 655 -18.39 19.01 9.17
CA SER A 655 -18.04 19.95 10.25
C SER A 655 -18.16 21.42 9.84
N ASP A 656 -18.01 21.75 8.56
CA ASP A 656 -18.01 23.13 8.06
C ASP A 656 -19.26 23.52 7.22
N GLY A 657 -20.09 22.55 6.88
CA GLY A 657 -21.38 22.73 6.23
C GLY A 657 -21.30 22.81 4.70
N ASP A 658 -20.26 22.27 4.06
CA ASP A 658 -20.09 22.28 2.61
C ASP A 658 -20.58 21.01 1.88
N LEU A 659 -21.21 20.09 2.63
CA LEU A 659 -21.87 18.86 2.21
C LEU A 659 -20.94 17.69 1.88
N TYR A 660 -19.68 17.76 2.28
CA TYR A 660 -18.72 16.67 2.18
C TYR A 660 -18.40 16.12 3.57
N SER A 661 -18.18 14.81 3.70
CA SER A 661 -17.84 14.26 5.01
C SER A 661 -16.41 14.58 5.45
N ASP A 662 -16.22 14.77 6.76
CA ASP A 662 -14.92 15.09 7.34
C ASP A 662 -13.87 14.01 6.99
N LEU A 663 -14.24 12.73 7.06
CA LEU A 663 -13.39 11.63 6.62
C LEU A 663 -13.02 11.71 5.13
N TRP A 664 -13.99 12.02 4.27
CA TRP A 664 -13.75 12.11 2.82
C TRP A 664 -12.79 13.26 2.51
N GLU A 665 -13.01 14.42 3.13
CA GLU A 665 -12.14 15.57 2.96
C GLU A 665 -10.71 15.26 3.38
N LEU A 666 -10.51 14.65 4.55
CA LEU A 666 -9.20 14.24 5.03
C LEU A 666 -8.53 13.28 4.04
N HIS A 667 -9.22 12.24 3.58
CA HIS A 667 -8.65 11.32 2.58
C HIS A 667 -8.28 12.00 1.25
N ASN A 668 -8.96 13.10 0.90
CA ASN A 668 -8.70 13.90 -0.30
C ASN A 668 -7.81 15.14 -0.06
N GLY A 669 -7.20 15.26 1.13
CA GLY A 669 -6.29 16.38 1.46
C GLY A 669 -6.98 17.74 1.58
N GLN A 670 -8.29 17.72 1.82
CA GLN A 670 -9.13 18.89 2.11
C GLN A 670 -9.27 19.09 3.62
N SER A 671 -10.05 20.07 4.05
CA SER A 671 -9.99 20.62 5.40
C SER A 671 -11.39 20.70 6.00
N PRO A 672 -11.75 19.79 6.93
CA PRO A 672 -13.08 19.72 7.58
C PRO A 672 -13.58 20.97 8.33
N GLU A 673 -12.78 22.03 8.39
CA GLU A 673 -13.12 23.28 9.06
C GLU A 673 -13.24 24.46 8.07
N LYS A 674 -13.15 24.22 6.76
CA LYS A 674 -13.11 25.24 5.73
C LYS A 674 -13.99 24.83 4.55
N PRO A 675 -15.13 25.54 4.31
CA PRO A 675 -16.11 25.14 3.30
C PRO A 675 -15.58 25.44 1.89
N ASN A 676 -14.66 24.62 1.42
CA ASN A 676 -13.88 24.79 0.21
C ASN A 676 -13.80 23.51 -0.64
N ALA A 677 -14.42 22.42 -0.18
CA ALA A 677 -14.72 21.29 -1.04
C ALA A 677 -15.72 21.74 -2.11
N SER A 678 -15.50 21.34 -3.36
CA SER A 678 -16.43 21.69 -4.45
C SER A 678 -16.25 20.81 -5.68
N GLY A 679 -17.38 20.56 -6.35
CA GLY A 679 -17.43 20.24 -7.78
C GLY A 679 -17.11 18.79 -8.17
N THR A 680 -17.03 17.87 -7.21
CA THR A 680 -16.86 16.43 -7.43
C THR A 680 -17.85 15.65 -6.58
N ILE A 681 -18.31 14.49 -7.05
CA ILE A 681 -19.07 13.55 -6.22
C ILE A 681 -18.15 12.93 -5.17
N ALA A 682 -18.57 12.99 -3.91
CA ALA A 682 -18.01 12.21 -2.82
C ALA A 682 -18.61 10.81 -2.80
N LEU A 683 -17.81 9.83 -2.36
CA LEU A 683 -18.29 8.51 -2.01
C LEU A 683 -18.04 8.34 -0.53
N ASP A 684 -18.88 8.97 0.27
CA ASP A 684 -18.77 9.14 1.71
C ASP A 684 -19.99 8.61 2.49
N GLY A 685 -21.00 8.13 1.76
CA GLY A 685 -22.24 7.62 2.33
C GLY A 685 -23.31 8.69 2.56
N PHE A 686 -23.09 9.94 2.14
CA PHE A 686 -24.00 11.06 2.32
C PHE A 686 -24.32 11.74 0.98
N LEU A 687 -25.56 11.60 0.51
CA LEU A 687 -26.00 12.15 -0.78
C LEU A 687 -26.23 13.68 -0.76
N GLY A 688 -25.63 14.39 0.18
CA GLY A 688 -25.77 15.84 0.34
C GLY A 688 -25.24 16.60 -0.86
N ASP A 689 -24.01 16.27 -1.28
CA ASP A 689 -23.30 16.87 -2.41
C ASP A 689 -23.96 16.56 -3.77
N TRP A 690 -24.85 15.57 -3.86
CA TRP A 690 -25.53 15.19 -5.13
C TRP A 690 -26.67 16.15 -5.50
N LYS A 691 -27.36 16.72 -4.51
CA LYS A 691 -28.69 17.36 -4.69
C LYS A 691 -28.66 18.59 -5.59
N ASP A 692 -27.53 19.28 -5.66
CA ASP A 692 -27.36 20.49 -6.48
C ASP A 692 -26.49 20.26 -7.75
N LEU A 693 -26.07 19.01 -8.01
CA LEU A 693 -25.28 18.67 -9.19
C LEU A 693 -26.16 18.60 -10.45
N LYS A 694 -25.68 19.24 -11.52
CA LYS A 694 -26.32 19.17 -12.83
C LYS A 694 -26.07 17.81 -13.48
N GLY A 695 -27.14 17.14 -13.91
CA GLY A 695 -27.07 15.86 -14.63
C GLY A 695 -27.38 14.64 -13.78
N VAL A 696 -27.56 14.82 -12.46
CA VAL A 696 -28.06 13.75 -11.58
C VAL A 696 -29.54 13.51 -11.88
N THR A 697 -29.90 12.24 -12.10
CA THR A 697 -31.29 11.80 -12.23
C THR A 697 -31.77 11.29 -10.88
N GLU A 698 -32.77 11.96 -10.30
CA GLU A 698 -33.44 11.56 -9.06
C GLU A 698 -34.81 10.94 -9.38
N VAL A 699 -35.10 9.78 -8.80
CA VAL A 699 -36.44 9.18 -8.80
C VAL A 699 -36.88 8.96 -7.36
N LYS A 700 -38.04 9.54 -7.03
CA LYS A 700 -38.63 9.44 -5.69
C LYS A 700 -39.48 8.19 -5.56
N ASP A 701 -39.39 7.59 -4.38
CA ASP A 701 -40.11 6.38 -4.03
C ASP A 701 -41.22 6.65 -2.98
N LEU A 702 -42.31 5.88 -3.02
CA LEU A 702 -43.48 6.11 -2.18
C LEU A 702 -43.31 5.43 -0.82
N LYS A 703 -43.45 6.21 0.25
CA LYS A 703 -43.37 5.66 1.60
C LYS A 703 -44.33 4.49 1.86
N GLY A 704 -43.77 3.34 2.26
CA GLY A 704 -44.49 2.19 2.79
C GLY A 704 -45.01 1.19 1.74
N ASP A 705 -44.49 1.24 0.52
CA ASP A 705 -44.75 0.25 -0.54
C ASP A 705 -43.74 -0.91 -0.55
N SER A 706 -42.64 -0.79 0.19
CA SER A 706 -41.74 -1.90 0.50
C SER A 706 -42.52 -3.14 0.96
N LYS A 707 -42.15 -4.31 0.43
CA LYS A 707 -42.78 -5.61 0.72
C LYS A 707 -42.69 -6.04 2.20
N VAL A 708 -41.97 -5.28 3.02
CA VAL A 708 -41.76 -5.50 4.46
C VAL A 708 -42.43 -4.40 5.26
N LYS A 709 -43.41 -4.77 6.10
CA LYS A 709 -44.38 -3.83 6.70
C LYS A 709 -43.86 -2.86 7.78
N GLU A 710 -42.56 -2.83 8.06
CA GLU A 710 -41.93 -1.98 9.09
C GLU A 710 -40.48 -1.64 8.69
N ASN A 711 -40.23 -1.43 7.40
CA ASN A 711 -38.87 -1.43 6.88
C ASN A 711 -38.13 -0.11 7.16
N VAL A 712 -37.06 -0.16 7.96
CA VAL A 712 -36.05 0.93 8.05
C VAL A 712 -35.31 1.15 6.73
N PHE A 713 -35.52 0.26 5.76
CA PHE A 713 -34.91 0.23 4.44
C PHE A 713 -35.90 0.59 3.31
N ASP A 714 -37.00 1.26 3.66
CA ASP A 714 -37.94 1.87 2.72
C ASP A 714 -37.23 3.02 1.99
N ILE A 715 -37.02 2.88 0.68
CA ILE A 715 -36.27 3.85 -0.12
C ILE A 715 -37.11 5.12 -0.22
N SER A 716 -36.45 6.28 -0.20
CA SER A 716 -37.12 7.57 -0.39
C SER A 716 -36.79 8.19 -1.73
N ALA A 717 -35.55 8.02 -2.19
CA ALA A 717 -35.09 8.44 -3.51
C ALA A 717 -33.92 7.58 -3.98
N PHE A 718 -33.86 7.37 -5.28
CA PHE A 718 -32.73 6.73 -5.96
C PHE A 718 -32.12 7.70 -6.96
N TYR A 719 -30.79 7.77 -6.98
CA TYR A 719 -29.99 8.72 -7.74
C TYR A 719 -29.07 7.99 -8.71
N ILE A 720 -28.98 8.50 -9.94
CA ILE A 720 -28.02 8.03 -10.94
C ILE A 720 -27.32 9.23 -11.56
N TYR A 721 -25.99 9.18 -11.58
CA TYR A 721 -25.18 10.21 -12.21
C TYR A 721 -24.08 9.59 -13.09
N PRO A 722 -24.26 9.62 -14.41
CA PRO A 722 -23.19 9.24 -15.33
C PRO A 722 -22.22 10.41 -15.52
N GLN A 723 -20.94 10.19 -15.26
CA GLN A 723 -19.90 11.20 -15.45
C GLN A 723 -18.62 10.56 -15.97
N ASN A 724 -18.13 11.05 -17.11
CA ASN A 724 -16.96 10.51 -17.80
C ASN A 724 -17.14 8.99 -18.06
N ASP A 725 -16.18 8.16 -17.65
CA ASP A 725 -16.20 6.70 -17.77
C ASP A 725 -16.86 5.99 -16.59
N LEU A 726 -17.53 6.71 -15.68
CA LEU A 726 -18.12 6.17 -14.45
C LEU A 726 -19.62 6.42 -14.41
N VAL A 727 -20.34 5.53 -13.73
CA VAL A 727 -21.70 5.77 -13.27
C VAL A 727 -21.76 5.67 -11.76
N TYR A 728 -22.28 6.72 -11.14
CA TYR A 728 -22.52 6.82 -9.71
C TYR A 728 -23.98 6.49 -9.43
N LEU A 729 -24.21 5.67 -8.40
CA LEU A 729 -25.52 5.20 -7.95
C LEU A 729 -25.70 5.57 -6.49
N GLY A 730 -26.83 6.18 -6.14
CA GLY A 730 -27.11 6.68 -4.80
C GLY A 730 -28.50 6.26 -4.32
N ALA A 731 -28.68 5.91 -3.05
CA ALA A 731 -29.99 5.61 -2.46
C ALA A 731 -30.18 6.29 -1.10
N GLU A 732 -31.31 6.97 -0.91
CA GLU A 732 -31.79 7.51 0.37
C GLU A 732 -32.94 6.68 0.92
N PHE A 733 -33.16 6.77 2.23
CA PHE A 733 -34.18 5.99 2.94
C PHE A 733 -35.13 6.87 3.77
N TYR A 734 -36.37 6.43 3.97
CA TYR A 734 -37.28 7.04 4.94
C TYR A 734 -36.95 6.67 6.39
N GLY A 735 -36.18 5.59 6.58
CA GLY A 735 -35.62 5.15 7.85
C GLY A 735 -34.12 5.37 7.91
N ASP A 736 -33.52 5.00 9.05
CA ASP A 736 -32.07 5.02 9.24
C ASP A 736 -31.53 3.59 9.08
N PRO A 737 -30.88 3.28 7.95
CA PRO A 737 -30.35 1.95 7.69
C PRO A 737 -29.17 1.59 8.60
N ALA A 738 -28.37 2.55 9.04
CA ALA A 738 -27.17 2.40 9.89
C ALA A 738 -27.47 1.83 11.28
N LYS A 739 -28.71 1.99 11.76
CA LYS A 739 -29.17 1.40 13.03
C LYS A 739 -29.48 -0.10 12.97
N ASN A 740 -29.36 -0.74 11.81
CA ASN A 740 -29.79 -2.12 11.60
C ASN A 740 -28.71 -2.98 10.93
N ARG A 741 -28.85 -4.31 11.06
CA ARG A 741 -27.92 -5.25 10.41
C ARG A 741 -28.32 -5.43 8.93
N ILE A 742 -27.41 -5.06 8.04
CA ILE A 742 -27.56 -5.27 6.60
C ILE A 742 -26.90 -6.61 6.24
N GLN A 743 -27.59 -7.39 5.41
CA GLN A 743 -27.08 -8.69 4.94
C GLN A 743 -26.51 -8.60 3.53
N ASN A 744 -27.16 -7.86 2.64
CA ASN A 744 -26.70 -7.68 1.27
C ASN A 744 -27.24 -6.38 0.66
N ILE A 745 -26.40 -5.72 -0.14
CA ILE A 745 -26.71 -4.55 -0.95
C ILE A 745 -26.48 -4.93 -2.41
N GLU A 746 -27.45 -4.68 -3.28
CA GLU A 746 -27.41 -5.13 -4.68
C GLU A 746 -27.97 -4.05 -5.63
N PHE A 747 -27.23 -3.81 -6.70
CA PHE A 747 -27.65 -3.06 -7.88
C PHE A 747 -27.76 -4.05 -9.04
N TRP A 748 -28.99 -4.18 -9.55
CA TRP A 748 -29.30 -4.96 -10.74
C TRP A 748 -29.35 -4.00 -11.91
N ILE A 749 -28.36 -4.10 -12.78
CA ILE A 749 -28.10 -3.16 -13.85
C ILE A 749 -28.32 -3.90 -15.17
N ASP A 750 -29.28 -3.49 -15.97
CA ASP A 750 -29.43 -4.00 -17.33
C ASP A 750 -29.05 -2.89 -18.32
N ALA A 751 -28.24 -3.22 -19.32
CA ALA A 751 -27.89 -2.38 -20.46
C ALA A 751 -28.67 -2.86 -21.70
N PRO A 752 -29.85 -2.28 -22.00
CA PRO A 752 -30.65 -2.66 -23.16
C PRO A 752 -29.85 -2.49 -24.46
N GLY A 753 -30.06 -3.40 -25.42
CA GLY A 753 -29.38 -3.40 -26.71
C GLY A 753 -28.01 -4.08 -26.75
N ARG A 754 -27.50 -4.55 -25.60
CA ARG A 754 -26.20 -5.24 -25.49
C ARG A 754 -26.35 -6.74 -25.23
N ILE A 755 -25.35 -7.53 -25.66
CA ILE A 755 -25.17 -8.94 -25.24
C ILE A 755 -23.79 -9.13 -24.58
N PRO A 756 -23.71 -9.55 -23.30
CA PRO A 756 -24.81 -9.70 -22.34
C PRO A 756 -25.32 -8.37 -21.80
N SER A 757 -26.64 -8.28 -21.57
CA SER A 757 -27.29 -7.06 -21.06
C SER A 757 -27.26 -6.93 -19.53
N GLY A 758 -27.28 -8.05 -18.79
CA GLY A 758 -27.47 -8.05 -17.34
C GLY A 758 -26.18 -8.06 -16.53
N ILE A 759 -26.07 -7.12 -15.59
CA ILE A 759 -25.00 -7.00 -14.61
C ILE A 759 -25.60 -6.95 -13.20
N TRP A 760 -24.97 -7.68 -12.29
CA TRP A 760 -25.22 -7.59 -10.88
C TRP A 760 -23.99 -6.97 -10.22
N PHE A 761 -24.20 -5.91 -9.46
CA PHE A 761 -23.17 -5.23 -8.70
C PHE A 761 -23.60 -5.15 -7.25
N GLY A 762 -22.89 -5.79 -6.33
CA GLY A 762 -23.36 -5.86 -4.95
C GLY A 762 -22.36 -6.46 -3.97
N GLY A 763 -22.66 -6.36 -2.69
CA GLY A 763 -21.79 -6.86 -1.64
C GLY A 763 -22.35 -6.68 -0.24
N GLY A 764 -21.50 -6.94 0.76
CA GLY A 764 -21.86 -6.77 2.18
C GLY A 764 -22.33 -8.04 2.91
N TYR A 765 -22.26 -9.22 2.27
CA TYR A 765 -22.68 -10.52 2.83
C TYR A 765 -22.29 -10.72 4.31
N GLU A 766 -23.26 -10.60 5.21
CA GLU A 766 -23.13 -10.76 6.67
C GLU A 766 -22.15 -9.79 7.38
N LYS A 767 -21.58 -8.82 6.68
CA LYS A 767 -20.43 -8.02 7.14
C LYS A 767 -20.76 -6.59 7.55
N VAL A 768 -21.83 -5.99 7.05
CA VAL A 768 -22.16 -4.58 7.31
C VAL A 768 -22.91 -4.45 8.63
N TRP A 769 -22.27 -3.82 9.61
CA TRP A 769 -22.78 -3.57 10.96
C TRP A 769 -22.44 -2.15 11.41
N GLY A 770 -23.45 -1.31 11.64
CA GLY A 770 -23.26 0.01 12.27
C GLY A 770 -23.35 1.18 11.30
N SER A 771 -22.74 2.31 11.69
CA SER A 771 -22.94 3.66 11.16
C SER A 771 -22.23 3.96 9.83
N TYR A 772 -21.04 3.41 9.59
CA TYR A 772 -20.28 3.62 8.35
C TYR A 772 -19.59 2.32 7.90
N ASP A 773 -19.63 2.00 6.60
CA ASP A 773 -18.81 0.94 5.99
C ASP A 773 -18.48 1.25 4.52
N SER A 774 -17.31 0.81 4.06
CA SER A 774 -16.83 1.02 2.68
C SER A 774 -16.14 -0.23 2.17
N PHE A 775 -16.63 -0.80 1.08
CA PHE A 775 -16.12 -2.05 0.53
C PHE A 775 -16.19 -2.11 -1.00
N PHE A 776 -15.36 -2.98 -1.58
CA PHE A 776 -15.44 -3.31 -3.00
C PHE A 776 -16.70 -4.12 -3.29
N GLY A 777 -17.51 -3.69 -4.26
CA GLY A 777 -18.65 -4.47 -4.72
C GLY A 777 -18.20 -5.63 -5.62
N ASN A 778 -18.84 -6.78 -5.48
CA ASN A 778 -18.67 -7.88 -6.43
C ASN A 778 -19.47 -7.58 -7.69
N ILE A 779 -18.87 -7.81 -8.85
CA ILE A 779 -19.52 -7.63 -10.14
C ILE A 779 -19.69 -9.00 -10.78
N SER A 780 -20.93 -9.32 -11.16
CA SER A 780 -21.25 -10.51 -11.94
C SER A 780 -21.94 -10.10 -13.24
N VAL A 781 -21.55 -10.71 -14.35
CA VAL A 781 -22.16 -10.49 -15.66
C VAL A 781 -22.91 -11.74 -16.09
N GLN A 782 -24.13 -11.55 -16.60
CA GLN A 782 -24.98 -12.62 -17.08
C GLN A 782 -24.67 -12.98 -18.53
N TYR A 783 -23.74 -13.90 -18.79
CA TYR A 783 -23.37 -14.27 -20.16
C TYR A 783 -24.42 -15.14 -20.90
N ALA A 784 -25.39 -15.71 -20.17
CA ALA A 784 -26.56 -16.38 -20.75
C ALA A 784 -27.74 -16.32 -19.76
N PRO A 785 -29.00 -16.48 -20.20
CA PRO A 785 -30.15 -16.39 -19.31
C PRO A 785 -30.02 -17.26 -18.05
N GLY A 786 -29.93 -16.63 -16.88
CA GLY A 786 -29.74 -17.29 -15.58
C GLY A 786 -28.32 -17.78 -15.28
N MET A 787 -27.35 -17.62 -16.19
CA MET A 787 -25.95 -18.01 -16.01
C MET A 787 -25.06 -16.77 -15.82
N TRP A 788 -24.36 -16.73 -14.69
CA TRP A 788 -23.56 -15.59 -14.24
C TRP A 788 -22.08 -15.94 -14.11
N SER A 789 -21.21 -14.99 -14.41
CA SER A 789 -19.77 -15.08 -14.17
C SER A 789 -19.25 -13.85 -13.44
N ASN A 790 -18.45 -14.05 -12.40
CA ASN A 790 -17.83 -12.95 -11.65
C ASN A 790 -16.73 -12.29 -12.50
N LEU A 791 -16.69 -10.97 -12.49
CA LEU A 791 -15.58 -10.19 -13.03
C LEU A 791 -14.56 -9.87 -11.94
N THR A 792 -13.30 -9.69 -12.36
CA THR A 792 -12.27 -9.11 -11.50
C THR A 792 -12.45 -7.60 -11.46
N SER A 793 -12.60 -7.05 -10.26
CA SER A 793 -12.73 -5.61 -9.99
C SER A 793 -11.53 -4.81 -10.55
N MET A 794 -11.79 -3.59 -11.04
CA MET A 794 -10.83 -2.64 -11.61
C MET A 794 -10.45 -1.54 -10.59
N LEU A 795 -10.68 -1.80 -9.29
CA LEU A 795 -10.29 -1.00 -8.11
C LEU A 795 -11.11 0.27 -7.85
N SER A 796 -11.75 0.83 -8.87
CA SER A 796 -12.64 1.99 -8.69
C SER A 796 -13.99 1.63 -8.08
N GLU A 797 -14.43 0.37 -8.15
CA GLU A 797 -15.80 0.00 -7.77
C GLU A 797 -15.94 -0.06 -6.27
N ARG A 798 -16.77 0.84 -5.74
CA ARG A 798 -17.00 0.97 -4.31
C ARG A 798 -18.48 1.05 -4.02
N ILE A 799 -18.83 0.53 -2.85
CA ILE A 799 -20.09 0.78 -2.18
C ILE A 799 -19.72 1.34 -0.81
N VAL A 800 -20.20 2.55 -0.53
CA VAL A 800 -20.07 3.26 0.74
C VAL A 800 -21.45 3.45 1.31
N PHE A 801 -21.55 3.26 2.62
CA PHE A 801 -22.81 3.23 3.31
C PHE A 801 -22.69 3.99 4.63
N SER A 802 -23.59 4.94 4.85
CA SER A 802 -23.84 5.60 6.11
C SER A 802 -25.34 5.90 6.28
N ASP A 803 -25.75 7.17 6.30
CA ASP A 803 -27.16 7.59 6.28
C ASP A 803 -27.81 7.29 4.91
N GLY A 804 -27.02 7.35 3.84
CA GLY A 804 -27.34 6.89 2.50
C GLY A 804 -26.47 5.73 2.04
N ILE A 805 -26.67 5.31 0.79
CA ILE A 805 -25.76 4.41 0.07
C ILE A 805 -25.27 5.14 -1.16
N GLU A 806 -23.97 5.06 -1.39
CA GLU A 806 -23.33 5.57 -2.59
C GLU A 806 -22.47 4.47 -3.20
N ALA A 807 -22.49 4.38 -4.51
CA ALA A 807 -21.72 3.40 -5.22
C ALA A 807 -21.24 3.94 -6.56
N VAL A 808 -20.13 3.39 -7.04
CA VAL A 808 -19.57 3.75 -8.33
C VAL A 808 -19.15 2.49 -9.08
N LEU A 809 -19.33 2.50 -10.39
CA LEU A 809 -18.77 1.49 -11.28
C LEU A 809 -18.35 2.08 -12.64
N PRO A 810 -17.26 1.57 -13.25
CA PRO A 810 -16.88 1.91 -14.62
C PRO A 810 -17.90 1.48 -15.68
N LEU A 811 -18.22 2.40 -16.59
CA LEU A 811 -19.00 2.15 -17.80
C LEU A 811 -18.31 1.18 -18.76
N ALA A 812 -17.00 1.01 -18.64
CA ALA A 812 -16.25 0.01 -19.42
C ALA A 812 -16.76 -1.42 -19.19
N TYR A 813 -17.22 -1.76 -17.98
CA TYR A 813 -17.87 -3.06 -17.73
C TYR A 813 -19.19 -3.22 -18.48
N LEU A 814 -19.85 -2.08 -18.70
CA LEU A 814 -21.08 -1.96 -19.44
C LEU A 814 -20.82 -1.81 -20.96
N HIS A 815 -19.56 -1.70 -21.40
CA HIS A 815 -19.15 -1.38 -22.77
C HIS A 815 -19.83 -0.12 -23.30
N TYR A 816 -19.94 0.91 -22.45
CA TYR A 816 -20.46 2.22 -22.83
C TYR A 816 -21.84 2.15 -23.50
N PRO A 817 -22.87 1.63 -22.81
CA PRO A 817 -24.17 1.42 -23.43
C PRO A 817 -24.88 2.75 -23.64
N VAL A 818 -25.77 2.81 -24.64
CA VAL A 818 -26.65 3.97 -24.85
C VAL A 818 -27.63 4.13 -23.68
N TRP A 819 -28.16 3.01 -23.19
CA TRP A 819 -29.18 2.99 -22.16
C TRP A 819 -28.74 2.16 -20.96
N LEU A 820 -29.14 2.61 -19.78
CA LEU A 820 -28.97 1.89 -18.53
C LEU A 820 -30.30 1.79 -17.81
N SER A 821 -30.62 0.61 -17.31
CA SER A 821 -31.67 0.46 -16.32
C SER A 821 -31.10 -0.09 -15.04
N VAL A 822 -31.50 0.49 -13.90
CA VAL A 822 -30.96 0.12 -12.60
C VAL A 822 -32.10 -0.15 -11.64
N LYS A 823 -31.99 -1.25 -10.93
CA LYS A 823 -32.86 -1.64 -9.83
C LYS A 823 -32.02 -1.86 -8.58
N PHE A 824 -32.36 -1.18 -7.49
CA PHE A 824 -31.71 -1.37 -6.21
C PHE A 824 -32.46 -2.41 -5.36
N LEU A 825 -31.72 -3.32 -4.70
CA LEU A 825 -32.26 -4.28 -3.74
C LEU A 825 -31.40 -4.30 -2.49
N MET A 826 -32.05 -4.34 -1.33
CA MET A 826 -31.38 -4.58 -0.05
C MET A 826 -32.09 -5.68 0.73
N SER A 827 -31.31 -6.50 1.42
CA SER A 827 -31.81 -7.54 2.32
C SER A 827 -31.26 -7.39 3.73
N SER A 828 -32.11 -7.66 4.71
CA SER A 828 -31.79 -7.50 6.13
C SER A 828 -32.50 -8.55 6.99
N GLY A 829 -32.01 -8.73 8.21
CA GLY A 829 -32.59 -9.66 9.19
C GLY A 829 -31.65 -10.81 9.59
N PRO A 830 -32.09 -11.71 10.48
CA PRO A 830 -31.29 -12.85 10.92
C PRO A 830 -30.99 -13.83 9.78
N LYS A 831 -29.82 -14.46 9.83
CA LYS A 831 -29.39 -15.46 8.84
C LYS A 831 -30.46 -16.55 8.62
N GLY A 832 -30.90 -16.74 7.38
CA GLY A 832 -31.96 -17.67 6.96
C GLY A 832 -33.39 -17.19 7.20
N LYS A 833 -33.58 -15.92 7.58
CA LYS A 833 -34.88 -15.24 7.76
C LYS A 833 -34.83 -13.81 7.20
N GLU A 834 -33.96 -13.59 6.23
CA GLU A 834 -33.76 -12.30 5.58
C GLU A 834 -35.05 -11.88 4.89
N VAL A 835 -35.35 -10.59 4.94
CA VAL A 835 -36.47 -10.00 4.23
C VAL A 835 -35.92 -9.01 3.20
N GLN A 836 -36.43 -9.12 1.99
CA GLN A 836 -36.06 -8.26 0.88
C GLN A 836 -36.88 -6.97 0.96
N GLY A 837 -36.20 -5.82 1.01
CA GLY A 837 -36.83 -4.51 1.17
C GLY A 837 -37.43 -3.93 -0.11
N ALA A 838 -36.96 -4.35 -1.27
CA ALA A 838 -37.31 -3.71 -2.54
C ALA A 838 -38.56 -4.28 -3.21
N ASP A 839 -39.24 -3.44 -3.98
CA ASP A 839 -40.40 -3.82 -4.78
C ASP A 839 -40.01 -4.01 -6.28
N GLU A 840 -40.97 -4.11 -7.20
CA GLU A 840 -40.70 -4.18 -8.65
C GLU A 840 -40.93 -2.86 -9.41
N ALA A 841 -41.49 -1.84 -8.75
CA ALA A 841 -41.79 -0.53 -9.31
C ALA A 841 -40.55 0.40 -9.40
N ASP A 842 -39.46 0.09 -8.69
CA ASP A 842 -38.29 0.96 -8.50
C ASP A 842 -37.22 0.97 -9.62
N ARG A 843 -37.52 0.47 -10.83
CA ARG A 843 -36.50 0.42 -11.91
C ARG A 843 -36.40 1.78 -12.62
N ILE A 844 -35.23 2.41 -12.55
CA ILE A 844 -34.93 3.64 -13.31
C ILE A 844 -34.37 3.27 -14.68
N TYR A 845 -34.74 4.02 -15.72
CA TYR A 845 -34.10 4.01 -17.03
C TYR A 845 -33.45 5.37 -17.30
N ILE A 846 -32.20 5.37 -17.75
CA ILE A 846 -31.44 6.58 -18.09
C ILE A 846 -30.72 6.40 -19.43
N GLN A 847 -30.73 7.45 -20.24
CA GLN A 847 -29.92 7.53 -21.46
C GLN A 847 -28.53 8.07 -21.10
N LEU A 848 -27.49 7.34 -21.47
CA LEU A 848 -26.09 7.67 -21.19
C LEU A 848 -25.37 8.31 -22.39
N ALA A 849 -25.79 7.97 -23.60
CA ALA A 849 -25.18 8.44 -24.84
C ALA A 849 -26.22 8.83 -25.88
N GLU A 850 -25.84 9.70 -26.81
CA GLU A 850 -26.61 9.96 -28.02
C GLU A 850 -26.57 8.74 -28.94
N ASP A 851 -27.70 8.48 -29.56
CA ASP A 851 -28.00 7.39 -30.50
C ASP A 851 -28.99 7.98 -31.50
N SER A 852 -28.46 8.50 -32.59
CA SER A 852 -29.16 9.40 -33.51
C SER A 852 -30.16 8.65 -34.41
N ASP A 853 -29.98 7.35 -34.62
CA ASP A 853 -30.88 6.50 -35.42
C ASP A 853 -31.66 5.46 -34.60
N ASN A 854 -31.43 5.42 -33.29
CA ASN A 854 -32.08 4.57 -32.32
C ASN A 854 -31.85 3.08 -32.61
N ASP A 855 -30.63 2.67 -32.96
CA ASP A 855 -30.23 1.27 -33.15
C ASP A 855 -29.54 0.64 -31.90
N SER A 856 -29.36 1.42 -30.82
CA SER A 856 -28.75 1.06 -29.52
C SER A 856 -27.23 0.96 -29.57
N LEU A 857 -26.61 1.35 -30.68
CA LEU A 857 -25.20 1.63 -30.81
C LEU A 857 -25.02 3.15 -30.67
N SER A 858 -24.14 3.60 -29.79
CA SER A 858 -23.96 5.05 -29.59
C SER A 858 -23.24 5.69 -30.78
N ASP A 859 -23.61 6.92 -31.14
CA ASP A 859 -22.94 7.71 -32.20
C ASP A 859 -21.41 7.74 -32.04
N GLY A 860 -20.95 7.73 -30.79
CA GLY A 860 -19.52 7.69 -30.44
C GLY A 860 -18.84 6.38 -30.82
N LEU A 861 -19.47 5.24 -30.50
CA LEU A 861 -18.98 3.90 -30.85
C LEU A 861 -19.07 3.65 -32.34
N GLU A 862 -20.15 4.07 -32.98
CA GLU A 862 -20.34 3.97 -34.43
C GLU A 862 -19.25 4.68 -35.21
N LYS A 863 -18.92 5.90 -34.79
CA LYS A 863 -17.78 6.64 -35.34
C LYS A 863 -16.44 5.91 -35.17
N GLU A 864 -16.27 5.18 -34.06
CA GLU A 864 -15.04 4.39 -33.79
C GLU A 864 -14.95 3.19 -34.72
N ILE A 865 -16.05 2.48 -34.95
CA ILE A 865 -16.10 1.28 -35.81
C ILE A 865 -16.31 1.60 -37.30
N GLY A 866 -16.68 2.85 -37.63
CA GLY A 866 -16.81 3.36 -38.99
C GLY A 866 -18.22 3.28 -39.59
N THR A 867 -19.25 3.02 -38.79
CA THR A 867 -20.67 3.06 -39.19
C THR A 867 -21.23 4.50 -39.22
N ASP A 868 -22.42 4.68 -39.78
CA ASP A 868 -23.09 5.97 -39.94
C ASP A 868 -24.25 6.10 -38.94
N GLY A 869 -24.01 6.73 -37.79
CA GLY A 869 -25.01 6.87 -36.71
C GLY A 869 -26.28 7.65 -37.00
N ASN A 870 -26.54 8.01 -38.26
CA ASN A 870 -27.86 8.45 -38.70
C ASN A 870 -28.62 7.34 -39.45
N LYS A 871 -28.12 6.10 -39.41
CA LYS A 871 -28.64 4.93 -40.12
C LYS A 871 -28.41 3.68 -39.28
N TRP A 872 -29.53 3.18 -38.76
CA TRP A 872 -29.58 1.92 -38.02
C TRP A 872 -29.01 0.69 -38.77
N ASP A 873 -28.87 0.77 -40.10
CA ASP A 873 -28.31 -0.24 -41.00
C ASP A 873 -27.40 0.50 -42.00
N THR A 874 -26.09 0.48 -41.75
CA THR A 874 -25.11 1.25 -42.51
C THR A 874 -24.91 0.69 -43.92
N ASP A 875 -24.91 -0.63 -44.07
CA ASP A 875 -24.56 -1.31 -45.32
C ASP A 875 -25.77 -1.69 -46.20
N GLY A 876 -26.97 -1.59 -45.65
CA GLY A 876 -28.26 -1.75 -46.31
C GLY A 876 -28.72 -3.20 -46.44
N ASP A 877 -28.24 -4.13 -45.60
CA ASP A 877 -28.62 -5.54 -45.65
C ASP A 877 -29.85 -5.92 -44.80
N LEU A 878 -30.46 -4.91 -44.16
CA LEU A 878 -31.65 -4.95 -43.31
C LEU A 878 -31.42 -5.51 -41.90
N LEU A 879 -30.18 -5.73 -41.48
CA LEU A 879 -29.82 -6.00 -40.09
C LEU A 879 -29.31 -4.71 -39.45
N SER A 880 -29.59 -4.51 -38.15
CA SER A 880 -29.03 -3.34 -37.48
C SER A 880 -27.54 -3.45 -37.18
N ASP A 881 -26.82 -2.32 -37.27
CA ASP A 881 -25.40 -2.23 -36.97
C ASP A 881 -25.11 -2.75 -35.55
N ASN A 882 -25.98 -2.39 -34.59
CA ASN A 882 -25.93 -2.92 -33.22
C ASN A 882 -26.06 -4.44 -33.15
N TRP A 883 -27.03 -5.04 -33.86
CA TRP A 883 -27.22 -6.49 -33.84
C TRP A 883 -25.98 -7.19 -34.39
N GLU A 884 -25.44 -6.71 -35.50
CA GLU A 884 -24.25 -7.28 -36.12
C GLU A 884 -23.03 -7.19 -35.23
N TYR A 885 -22.78 -6.01 -34.64
CA TYR A 885 -21.66 -5.78 -33.73
C TYR A 885 -21.67 -6.77 -32.54
N TRP A 886 -22.80 -6.91 -31.84
CA TRP A 886 -22.89 -7.79 -30.67
C TRP A 886 -22.91 -9.29 -31.01
N HIS A 887 -23.26 -9.65 -32.24
CA HIS A 887 -23.23 -11.04 -32.72
C HIS A 887 -21.90 -11.40 -33.44
N GLY A 888 -20.95 -10.47 -33.51
CA GLY A 888 -19.63 -10.69 -34.11
C GLY A 888 -19.62 -10.70 -35.64
N HIS A 889 -20.59 -10.02 -36.25
CA HIS A 889 -20.67 -9.71 -37.68
C HIS A 889 -20.01 -8.33 -37.96
N ASP A 890 -19.87 -7.98 -39.23
CA ASP A 890 -19.22 -6.74 -39.68
C ASP A 890 -20.28 -5.80 -40.23
N PRO A 891 -20.68 -4.74 -39.48
CA PRO A 891 -21.74 -3.79 -39.87
C PRO A 891 -21.49 -3.02 -41.17
N LEU A 892 -20.29 -3.14 -41.74
CA LEU A 892 -19.91 -2.51 -43.01
C LEU A 892 -19.96 -3.49 -44.19
N SER A 893 -20.46 -4.70 -43.97
CA SER A 893 -20.43 -5.80 -44.91
C SER A 893 -21.77 -6.53 -45.00
N ALA A 894 -22.49 -6.25 -46.10
CA ALA A 894 -23.75 -6.89 -46.51
C ALA A 894 -23.65 -8.40 -46.85
N LYS A 895 -22.60 -9.07 -46.36
CA LYS A 895 -22.36 -10.52 -46.36
C LYS A 895 -22.67 -11.15 -45.01
N SER A 896 -23.15 -10.40 -44.04
CA SER A 896 -23.76 -10.92 -42.81
C SER A 896 -24.85 -11.96 -43.15
N PRO A 897 -25.27 -12.82 -42.20
CA PRO A 897 -25.99 -14.06 -42.50
C PRO A 897 -27.19 -13.83 -43.43
N SER A 898 -27.02 -14.17 -44.71
CA SER A 898 -28.08 -13.95 -45.70
C SER A 898 -29.35 -14.67 -45.26
N MET A 899 -30.43 -13.92 -45.16
CA MET A 899 -31.84 -14.20 -44.83
C MET A 899 -32.50 -15.42 -45.50
N LYS A 900 -31.84 -16.58 -45.52
CA LYS A 900 -32.30 -17.76 -46.27
C LYS A 900 -33.28 -18.61 -45.48
N GLU A 901 -33.17 -18.66 -44.15
CA GLU A 901 -34.02 -19.52 -43.31
C GLU A 901 -34.40 -18.91 -41.94
N LYS A 902 -33.75 -17.83 -41.49
CA LYS A 902 -34.01 -17.11 -40.23
C LYS A 902 -33.71 -15.61 -40.42
N THR A 903 -34.30 -14.80 -39.55
CA THR A 903 -34.21 -13.32 -39.50
C THR A 903 -33.74 -12.90 -38.10
N ALA A 904 -33.24 -11.68 -37.95
CA ALA A 904 -32.84 -11.15 -36.65
C ALA A 904 -34.08 -10.80 -35.81
N LEU A 905 -33.85 -10.54 -34.53
CA LEU A 905 -34.83 -9.87 -33.67
C LEU A 905 -34.09 -8.65 -33.13
N ASP A 906 -34.04 -7.62 -33.94
CA ASP A 906 -33.25 -6.40 -33.73
C ASP A 906 -34.13 -5.15 -33.53
N GLY A 907 -35.45 -5.33 -33.57
CA GLY A 907 -36.42 -4.26 -33.37
C GLY A 907 -36.74 -3.49 -34.65
N PHE A 908 -36.30 -4.01 -35.80
CA PHE A 908 -36.51 -3.43 -37.13
C PHE A 908 -37.09 -4.46 -38.09
N ALA A 909 -38.43 -4.56 -38.09
CA ALA A 909 -39.21 -5.57 -38.83
C ALA A 909 -39.07 -5.60 -40.37
N GLY A 910 -38.16 -4.82 -40.97
CA GLY A 910 -37.90 -4.78 -42.40
C GLY A 910 -37.28 -6.07 -42.94
N ASP A 911 -36.45 -6.73 -42.14
CA ASP A 911 -35.86 -8.02 -42.44
C ASP A 911 -36.94 -9.11 -42.64
N ILE A 912 -37.95 -9.20 -41.77
CA ILE A 912 -39.04 -10.19 -41.87
C ILE A 912 -39.74 -10.12 -43.25
N ALA A 913 -39.83 -8.95 -43.87
CA ALA A 913 -40.40 -8.78 -45.20
C ALA A 913 -39.53 -9.40 -46.32
N ALA A 914 -38.23 -9.54 -46.11
CA ALA A 914 -37.31 -10.19 -47.03
C ALA A 914 -37.33 -11.73 -46.96
N LEU A 915 -37.99 -12.32 -45.95
CA LEU A 915 -38.11 -13.78 -45.84
C LEU A 915 -38.93 -14.38 -47.00
N PRO A 916 -38.56 -15.57 -47.50
CA PRO A 916 -39.32 -16.25 -48.56
C PRO A 916 -40.78 -16.50 -48.16
N GLY A 917 -41.72 -16.01 -48.96
CA GLY A 917 -43.16 -16.20 -48.73
C GLY A 917 -43.76 -15.30 -47.65
N SER A 918 -43.07 -14.23 -47.27
CA SER A 918 -43.62 -13.18 -46.41
C SER A 918 -44.89 -12.56 -47.02
N VAL A 919 -45.80 -12.12 -46.16
CA VAL A 919 -46.97 -11.33 -46.54
C VAL A 919 -47.05 -10.12 -45.63
N THR A 920 -47.17 -8.94 -46.23
CA THR A 920 -47.32 -7.65 -45.55
C THR A 920 -48.71 -7.08 -45.81
N LEU A 921 -49.33 -6.54 -44.77
CA LEU A 921 -50.57 -5.77 -44.85
C LEU A 921 -50.34 -4.39 -44.26
N ASP A 922 -50.60 -3.36 -45.04
CA ASP A 922 -50.52 -1.96 -44.60
C ASP A 922 -51.75 -1.56 -43.78
N ASP A 923 -51.53 -0.69 -42.80
CA ASP A 923 -52.55 -0.14 -41.90
C ASP A 923 -52.65 1.40 -42.09
N PRO A 924 -53.86 1.96 -42.24
CA PRO A 924 -54.04 3.39 -42.51
C PRO A 924 -53.56 4.28 -41.35
N LYS A 925 -52.74 5.29 -41.65
CA LYS A 925 -52.28 6.25 -40.65
C LYS A 925 -53.44 6.98 -39.95
N GLY A 926 -53.40 7.04 -38.62
CA GLY A 926 -54.26 7.86 -37.78
C GLY A 926 -55.61 7.24 -37.43
N ASP A 927 -55.74 5.91 -37.55
CA ASP A 927 -56.91 5.15 -37.11
C ASP A 927 -56.79 4.61 -35.67
N THR A 928 -55.69 4.96 -34.98
CA THR A 928 -55.51 4.70 -33.55
C THR A 928 -56.64 5.30 -32.68
N LEU A 929 -57.03 4.56 -31.64
CA LEU A 929 -58.10 4.93 -30.70
C LEU A 929 -57.64 5.92 -29.60
N LEU A 930 -56.37 6.37 -29.63
CA LEU A 930 -55.75 7.22 -28.61
C LEU A 930 -55.06 8.45 -29.22
N GLU A 931 -54.92 9.52 -28.42
CA GLU A 931 -54.20 10.75 -28.83
C GLU A 931 -52.67 10.55 -29.01
N ASN A 932 -52.13 9.39 -28.62
CA ASN A 932 -50.68 9.12 -28.70
C ASN A 932 -50.30 8.50 -30.05
N ALA A 933 -49.99 9.35 -31.02
CA ALA A 933 -49.70 8.99 -32.42
C ALA A 933 -48.46 8.09 -32.65
N GLY A 934 -47.73 7.67 -31.60
CA GLY A 934 -46.55 6.80 -31.72
C GLY A 934 -46.90 5.36 -32.11
N PHE A 935 -47.87 4.76 -31.43
CA PHE A 935 -48.24 3.33 -31.60
C PHE A 935 -49.23 3.10 -32.74
N ASP A 936 -49.29 4.01 -33.70
CA ASP A 936 -50.09 3.90 -34.91
C ASP A 936 -49.42 2.85 -35.82
N ILE A 937 -50.06 1.69 -35.98
CA ILE A 937 -49.50 0.60 -36.78
C ILE A 937 -49.44 1.07 -38.24
N ALA A 938 -48.32 0.79 -38.90
CA ALA A 938 -48.12 1.08 -40.32
C ALA A 938 -48.27 -0.16 -41.17
N SER A 939 -47.79 -1.30 -40.69
CA SER A 939 -47.96 -2.58 -41.39
C SER A 939 -47.73 -3.77 -40.47
N VAL A 940 -48.37 -4.89 -40.76
CA VAL A 940 -48.06 -6.19 -40.17
C VAL A 940 -47.53 -7.12 -41.26
N THR A 941 -46.33 -7.64 -41.05
CA THR A 941 -45.66 -8.61 -41.92
C THR A 941 -45.57 -9.95 -41.20
N ALA A 942 -45.80 -11.06 -41.91
CA ALA A 942 -45.56 -12.38 -41.34
C ALA A 942 -44.99 -13.37 -42.36
N ALA A 943 -44.13 -14.27 -41.89
CA ALA A 943 -43.46 -15.29 -42.69
C ALA A 943 -43.22 -16.57 -41.88
N VAL A 944 -43.31 -17.74 -42.52
CA VAL A 944 -42.93 -19.02 -41.90
C VAL A 944 -41.62 -19.49 -42.51
N SER A 945 -40.59 -19.60 -41.69
CA SER A 945 -39.25 -20.04 -42.13
C SER A 945 -38.55 -20.84 -41.04
N GLY A 946 -37.82 -21.89 -41.42
CA GLY A 946 -37.05 -22.71 -40.46
C GLY A 946 -37.86 -23.36 -39.32
N GLY A 947 -39.18 -23.57 -39.49
CA GLY A 947 -40.06 -24.09 -38.43
C GLY A 947 -40.53 -23.03 -37.42
N MET A 948 -40.28 -21.75 -37.72
CA MET A 948 -40.72 -20.61 -36.93
C MET A 948 -41.71 -19.75 -37.74
N LEU A 949 -42.67 -19.15 -37.05
CA LEU A 949 -43.49 -18.06 -37.55
C LEU A 949 -42.88 -16.76 -37.04
N TYR A 950 -42.47 -15.90 -37.97
CA TYR A 950 -42.01 -14.54 -37.72
C TYR A 950 -43.16 -13.57 -38.00
N VAL A 951 -43.38 -12.62 -37.11
CA VAL A 951 -44.36 -11.54 -37.28
C VAL A 951 -43.69 -10.23 -36.93
N GLY A 952 -43.66 -9.30 -37.89
CA GLY A 952 -43.17 -7.94 -37.71
C GLY A 952 -44.32 -6.96 -37.73
N VAL A 953 -44.36 -6.05 -36.75
CA VAL A 953 -45.34 -4.97 -36.64
C VAL A 953 -44.58 -3.66 -36.72
N LYS A 954 -44.73 -2.97 -37.85
CA LYS A 954 -44.10 -1.68 -38.12
C LYS A 954 -45.03 -0.56 -37.69
N PHE A 955 -44.49 0.54 -37.16
CA PHE A 955 -45.29 1.71 -36.76
C PHE A 955 -45.00 2.94 -37.63
N HIS A 956 -45.95 3.88 -37.70
CA HIS A 956 -45.77 5.16 -38.42
C HIS A 956 -44.86 6.13 -37.67
N GLY A 957 -44.69 5.94 -36.36
CA GLY A 957 -43.81 6.73 -35.50
C GLY A 957 -42.75 5.86 -34.84
N ASP A 958 -41.71 6.50 -34.33
CA ASP A 958 -40.72 5.83 -33.49
C ASP A 958 -41.28 5.61 -32.09
N ASN A 959 -41.24 4.36 -31.62
CA ASN A 959 -41.76 3.94 -30.33
C ASN A 959 -40.69 3.64 -29.28
N THR A 960 -39.43 3.89 -29.60
CA THR A 960 -38.30 3.75 -28.68
C THR A 960 -38.57 4.55 -27.39
N GLY A 961 -38.52 3.86 -26.24
CA GLY A 961 -38.71 4.47 -24.92
C GLY A 961 -40.14 4.84 -24.53
N LYS A 962 -41.17 4.43 -25.29
CA LYS A 962 -42.59 4.74 -24.97
C LYS A 962 -43.25 3.65 -24.14
N TYR A 963 -43.99 4.04 -23.09
CA TYR A 963 -44.75 3.08 -22.29
C TYR A 963 -45.95 2.49 -23.05
N CYS A 964 -46.11 1.17 -23.00
CA CYS A 964 -47.32 0.47 -23.41
C CYS A 964 -47.78 -0.47 -22.28
N THR A 965 -48.98 -1.04 -22.39
CA THR A 965 -49.48 -2.07 -21.47
C THR A 965 -49.07 -3.45 -21.93
N HIS A 966 -49.23 -3.75 -23.23
CA HIS A 966 -48.74 -4.97 -23.84
C HIS A 966 -48.77 -4.88 -25.37
N TYR A 967 -47.87 -5.63 -26.02
CA TYR A 967 -47.95 -5.98 -27.43
C TYR A 967 -48.64 -7.33 -27.56
N GLY A 968 -49.66 -7.43 -28.42
CA GLY A 968 -50.48 -8.62 -28.56
C GLY A 968 -50.68 -9.04 -30.01
N LEU A 969 -50.66 -10.35 -30.25
CA LEU A 969 -51.13 -10.99 -31.46
C LEU A 969 -52.28 -11.94 -31.13
N THR A 970 -53.36 -11.84 -31.89
CA THR A 970 -54.35 -12.92 -31.99
C THR A 970 -54.03 -13.74 -33.24
N ILE A 971 -53.78 -15.04 -33.07
CA ILE A 971 -53.49 -15.95 -34.17
C ILE A 971 -54.59 -17.01 -34.28
N THR A 972 -55.22 -17.10 -35.44
CA THR A 972 -56.19 -18.15 -35.78
C THR A 972 -55.54 -19.15 -36.73
N ALA A 973 -55.21 -20.33 -36.20
CA ALA A 973 -54.59 -21.43 -36.94
C ALA A 973 -55.65 -22.35 -37.57
N ASP A 974 -55.51 -22.63 -38.87
CA ASP A 974 -56.44 -23.43 -39.70
C ASP A 974 -57.91 -23.05 -39.51
N GLU A 975 -58.18 -21.74 -39.39
CA GLU A 975 -59.53 -21.17 -39.27
C GLU A 975 -60.34 -21.63 -38.03
N LYS A 976 -59.71 -22.31 -37.06
CA LYS A 976 -60.42 -22.95 -35.93
C LYS A 976 -59.76 -22.80 -34.57
N ARG A 977 -58.42 -22.72 -34.52
CA ARG A 977 -57.67 -22.70 -33.27
C ARG A 977 -57.19 -21.29 -33.01
N GLU A 978 -57.80 -20.61 -32.05
CA GLU A 978 -57.43 -19.24 -31.68
C GLU A 978 -56.40 -19.24 -30.54
N TYR A 979 -55.38 -18.42 -30.71
CA TYR A 979 -54.30 -18.19 -29.77
C TYR A 979 -54.17 -16.69 -29.52
N TRP A 980 -53.94 -16.32 -28.26
CA TRP A 980 -53.50 -14.98 -27.91
C TRP A 980 -52.05 -15.10 -27.47
N ILE A 981 -51.20 -14.29 -28.07
CA ILE A 981 -49.76 -14.25 -27.88
C ILE A 981 -49.42 -12.84 -27.45
N GLY A 982 -48.74 -12.67 -26.33
CA GLY A 982 -48.42 -11.32 -25.86
C GLY A 982 -47.08 -11.22 -25.17
N SER A 983 -46.60 -9.99 -25.08
CA SER A 983 -45.37 -9.61 -24.41
C SER A 983 -45.44 -9.84 -22.88
N GLY A 984 -46.64 -9.77 -22.28
CA GLY A 984 -46.85 -9.77 -20.83
C GLY A 984 -47.53 -8.47 -20.38
N TRP A 985 -47.91 -8.34 -19.11
CA TRP A 985 -48.60 -7.15 -18.59
C TRP A 985 -47.62 -6.05 -18.15
N ASP A 986 -48.02 -4.79 -18.31
CA ASP A 986 -47.25 -3.57 -17.95
C ASP A 986 -45.82 -3.55 -18.55
N SER A 987 -45.73 -3.84 -19.86
CA SER A 987 -44.46 -3.82 -20.60
C SER A 987 -44.07 -2.40 -21.01
N MET A 988 -42.97 -1.85 -20.48
CA MET A 988 -42.31 -0.71 -21.13
C MET A 988 -41.91 -1.12 -22.55
N ALA A 989 -42.29 -0.39 -23.60
CA ALA A 989 -41.46 -0.43 -24.80
C ALA A 989 -40.17 0.28 -24.40
N GLY A 990 -39.28 -0.47 -23.77
CA GLY A 990 -37.99 0.05 -23.37
C GLY A 990 -37.21 0.49 -24.61
N PRO A 991 -36.04 1.10 -24.41
CA PRO A 991 -35.10 1.30 -25.50
C PRO A 991 -34.67 -0.02 -26.16
N ASP A 992 -34.83 -1.18 -25.50
CA ASP A 992 -34.78 -2.52 -26.11
C ASP A 992 -35.50 -3.57 -25.24
N LEU A 993 -36.75 -3.90 -25.58
CA LEU A 993 -37.53 -4.90 -24.84
C LEU A 993 -37.40 -6.28 -25.49
N SER A 994 -36.68 -7.21 -24.86
CA SER A 994 -36.62 -8.61 -25.25
C SER A 994 -37.19 -9.52 -24.16
N GLN A 995 -38.19 -10.34 -24.49
CA GLN A 995 -38.78 -11.27 -23.52
C GLN A 995 -39.43 -12.50 -24.16
N ALA A 996 -39.65 -13.52 -23.33
CA ALA A 996 -40.39 -14.71 -23.73
C ALA A 996 -41.88 -14.39 -23.91
N LEU A 997 -42.49 -15.00 -24.93
CA LEU A 997 -43.89 -14.78 -25.25
C LEU A 997 -44.86 -15.56 -24.35
N TRP A 998 -45.94 -14.89 -23.94
CA TRP A 998 -47.08 -15.49 -23.26
C TRP A 998 -48.08 -15.98 -24.28
N ILE A 999 -48.22 -17.30 -24.44
CA ILE A 999 -49.18 -17.90 -25.36
C ILE A 999 -50.31 -18.54 -24.57
N THR A 1000 -51.53 -18.16 -24.91
CA THR A 1000 -52.75 -18.76 -24.37
C THR A 1000 -53.60 -19.29 -25.52
N LYS A 1001 -54.31 -20.39 -25.28
CA LYS A 1001 -55.18 -21.01 -26.30
C LYS A 1001 -56.63 -20.84 -25.89
N SER A 1002 -57.48 -20.40 -26.81
CA SER A 1002 -58.92 -20.32 -26.59
C SER A 1002 -59.51 -21.71 -26.36
N ASP A 1003 -60.32 -21.86 -25.31
CA ASP A 1003 -61.09 -23.08 -25.03
C ASP A 1003 -62.48 -23.07 -25.68
N GLY A 1004 -62.83 -21.98 -26.39
CA GLY A 1004 -64.11 -21.77 -27.05
C GLY A 1004 -65.29 -21.54 -26.10
N LYS A 1005 -65.07 -21.37 -24.78
CA LYS A 1005 -66.14 -21.25 -23.77
C LYS A 1005 -66.32 -19.86 -23.17
N GLY A 1006 -65.60 -18.86 -23.66
CA GLY A 1006 -65.78 -17.46 -23.27
C GLY A 1006 -65.47 -17.24 -21.78
N GLY A 1007 -64.20 -17.01 -21.45
CA GLY A 1007 -63.84 -16.44 -20.15
C GLY A 1007 -62.48 -16.85 -19.57
N GLN A 1008 -61.86 -17.96 -20.01
CA GLN A 1008 -60.51 -18.32 -19.55
C GLN A 1008 -59.66 -18.88 -20.69
N TRP A 1009 -58.54 -18.22 -20.97
CA TRP A 1009 -57.52 -18.68 -21.90
C TRP A 1009 -56.39 -19.32 -21.09
N PRO A 1010 -56.37 -20.65 -20.89
CA PRO A 1010 -55.32 -21.28 -20.10
C PRO A 1010 -53.94 -21.03 -20.73
N ALA A 1011 -53.00 -20.58 -19.89
CA ALA A 1011 -51.61 -20.39 -20.28
C ALA A 1011 -51.00 -21.74 -20.69
N ILE A 1012 -50.29 -21.74 -21.81
CA ILE A 1012 -49.50 -22.88 -22.22
C ILE A 1012 -48.14 -22.75 -21.49
N PRO A 1013 -47.60 -23.83 -20.87
CA PRO A 1013 -46.34 -23.76 -20.11
C PRO A 1013 -45.16 -23.23 -20.93
N LYS A 1014 -44.13 -22.72 -20.22
CA LYS A 1014 -42.92 -22.09 -20.77
C LYS A 1014 -42.44 -22.78 -22.05
N MET A 1015 -42.35 -21.99 -23.12
CA MET A 1015 -42.00 -22.45 -24.46
C MET A 1015 -40.61 -21.96 -24.84
N ASP A 1016 -39.69 -22.91 -25.04
CA ASP A 1016 -38.34 -22.59 -25.48
C ASP A 1016 -38.36 -22.10 -26.94
N GLY A 1017 -37.80 -20.91 -27.18
CA GLY A 1017 -37.65 -20.33 -28.52
C GLY A 1017 -38.81 -19.46 -29.01
N ALA A 1018 -39.85 -19.21 -28.20
CA ALA A 1018 -40.86 -18.19 -28.50
C ALA A 1018 -40.45 -16.85 -27.89
N MET A 1019 -40.03 -15.90 -28.71
CA MET A 1019 -39.45 -14.63 -28.28
C MET A 1019 -40.16 -13.43 -28.90
N PHE A 1020 -40.12 -12.33 -28.16
CA PHE A 1020 -40.60 -11.03 -28.59
C PHE A 1020 -39.50 -10.01 -28.39
N TYR A 1021 -39.34 -9.14 -29.37
CA TYR A 1021 -38.42 -8.02 -29.33
C TYR A 1021 -39.16 -6.77 -29.79
N ALA A 1022 -39.02 -5.65 -29.08
CA ALA A 1022 -39.59 -4.39 -29.51
C ALA A 1022 -38.71 -3.20 -29.18
N LYS A 1023 -38.64 -2.31 -30.16
CA LYS A 1023 -37.89 -1.06 -30.14
C LYS A 1023 -38.62 0.02 -30.94
N ARG A 1024 -38.15 0.31 -32.17
CA ARG A 1024 -38.86 1.14 -33.15
C ARG A 1024 -40.06 0.38 -33.68
N ASP A 1025 -39.82 -0.85 -34.10
CA ASP A 1025 -40.81 -1.82 -34.56
C ASP A 1025 -40.90 -2.98 -33.54
N ALA A 1026 -41.90 -3.85 -33.70
CA ALA A 1026 -42.12 -4.99 -32.82
C ALA A 1026 -42.06 -6.31 -33.59
N GLU A 1027 -41.32 -7.27 -33.08
CA GLU A 1027 -40.99 -8.52 -33.74
C GLU A 1027 -41.31 -9.72 -32.85
N PHE A 1028 -41.91 -10.73 -33.43
CA PHE A 1028 -42.33 -11.95 -32.74
C PHE A 1028 -41.77 -13.14 -33.50
N VAL A 1029 -41.18 -14.09 -32.77
CA VAL A 1029 -40.84 -15.41 -33.28
C VAL A 1029 -41.55 -16.47 -32.47
N ILE A 1030 -42.27 -17.36 -33.14
CA ILE A 1030 -43.09 -18.40 -32.52
C ILE A 1030 -42.81 -19.73 -33.22
N PRO A 1031 -42.33 -20.76 -32.51
CA PRO A 1031 -42.21 -22.10 -33.09
C PRO A 1031 -43.58 -22.62 -33.52
N VAL A 1032 -43.75 -22.96 -34.81
CA VAL A 1032 -45.07 -23.32 -35.36
C VAL A 1032 -45.64 -24.60 -34.74
N ALA A 1033 -44.79 -25.42 -34.13
CA ALA A 1033 -45.17 -26.59 -33.35
C ALA A 1033 -46.11 -26.26 -32.18
N TYR A 1034 -45.93 -25.09 -31.54
CA TYR A 1034 -46.80 -24.64 -30.45
C TYR A 1034 -48.19 -24.21 -30.91
N LEU A 1035 -48.31 -23.81 -32.17
CA LEU A 1035 -49.58 -23.57 -32.87
C LEU A 1035 -50.17 -24.87 -33.45
N GLY A 1036 -49.50 -26.00 -33.24
CA GLY A 1036 -49.86 -27.32 -33.73
C GLY A 1036 -49.70 -27.46 -35.24
N ASN A 1037 -48.59 -26.93 -35.78
CA ASN A 1037 -48.15 -27.03 -37.18
C ASN A 1037 -49.26 -26.76 -38.22
N PRO A 1038 -49.94 -25.61 -38.15
CA PRO A 1038 -51.04 -25.31 -39.06
C PRO A 1038 -50.54 -25.00 -40.47
N ILE A 1039 -51.44 -25.13 -41.44
CA ILE A 1039 -51.19 -24.88 -42.86
C ILE A 1039 -51.65 -23.47 -43.24
N LYS A 1040 -52.64 -22.91 -42.51
CA LYS A 1040 -53.12 -21.52 -42.66
C LYS A 1040 -53.06 -20.75 -41.34
N TYR A 1041 -52.83 -19.45 -41.45
CA TYR A 1041 -52.70 -18.55 -40.31
C TYR A 1041 -53.53 -17.29 -40.58
N SER A 1042 -54.34 -16.85 -39.61
CA SER A 1042 -54.82 -15.46 -39.60
C SER A 1042 -54.19 -14.76 -38.41
N ILE A 1043 -53.63 -13.58 -38.61
CA ILE A 1043 -52.88 -12.84 -37.59
C ILE A 1043 -53.49 -11.45 -37.49
N LYS A 1044 -53.84 -11.05 -36.26
CA LYS A 1044 -54.26 -9.69 -35.92
C LYS A 1044 -53.30 -9.17 -34.87
N ALA A 1045 -52.61 -8.07 -35.16
CA ALA A 1045 -51.76 -7.39 -34.19
C ALA A 1045 -52.56 -6.30 -33.48
N ALA A 1046 -52.25 -6.08 -32.21
CA ALA A 1046 -52.78 -4.98 -31.41
C ALA A 1046 -51.74 -4.53 -30.39
N VAL A 1047 -51.69 -3.22 -30.13
CA VAL A 1047 -50.90 -2.63 -29.05
C VAL A 1047 -51.85 -1.93 -28.10
N THR A 1048 -51.77 -2.26 -26.81
CA THR A 1048 -52.60 -1.63 -25.79
C THR A 1048 -51.75 -0.65 -24.99
N VAL A 1049 -52.25 0.57 -24.76
CA VAL A 1049 -51.56 1.61 -23.98
C VAL A 1049 -52.43 2.05 -22.80
N LYS A 1050 -51.82 2.26 -21.63
CA LYS A 1050 -52.50 2.67 -20.40
C LYS A 1050 -52.82 4.17 -20.46
N VAL A 1051 -54.09 4.54 -20.39
CA VAL A 1051 -54.53 5.96 -20.47
C VAL A 1051 -54.73 6.58 -19.08
N LYS A 1052 -55.15 5.78 -18.09
CA LYS A 1052 -55.31 6.13 -16.66
C LYS A 1052 -55.17 4.86 -15.80
N GLU A 1053 -54.88 5.02 -14.50
CA GLU A 1053 -54.98 3.95 -13.50
C GLU A 1053 -56.39 3.34 -13.54
N ASN A 1054 -56.50 2.07 -13.99
CA ASN A 1054 -57.72 1.24 -14.10
C ASN A 1054 -58.59 1.31 -15.37
N ASP A 1055 -58.13 1.87 -16.49
CA ASP A 1055 -58.90 1.87 -17.76
C ASP A 1055 -58.20 1.03 -18.85
N PHE A 1056 -58.58 -0.24 -19.00
CA PHE A 1056 -58.12 -1.12 -20.08
C PHE A 1056 -59.10 -1.01 -21.26
N LYS A 1057 -58.75 -0.29 -22.33
CA LYS A 1057 -59.52 -0.30 -23.57
C LYS A 1057 -58.83 -1.18 -24.61
N TRP A 1058 -59.56 -2.22 -25.04
CA TRP A 1058 -59.17 -3.08 -26.16
C TRP A 1058 -59.41 -2.33 -27.47
N MET A 1059 -58.48 -2.42 -28.41
CA MET A 1059 -58.65 -1.89 -29.77
C MET A 1059 -59.14 -3.00 -30.70
N ASP A 1060 -60.32 -2.85 -31.27
CA ASP A 1060 -60.80 -3.69 -32.38
C ASP A 1060 -61.03 -2.87 -33.67
N ASP A 1061 -60.60 -3.51 -34.77
CA ASP A 1061 -61.12 -3.41 -36.14
C ASP A 1061 -60.41 -2.50 -37.16
N ALA A 1062 -59.26 -2.99 -37.70
CA ALA A 1062 -58.89 -2.78 -39.12
C ALA A 1062 -57.81 -3.74 -39.72
N GLY A 1063 -56.89 -4.35 -38.96
CA GLY A 1063 -55.74 -5.09 -39.54
C GLY A 1063 -55.80 -6.64 -39.58
N GLU A 1064 -56.85 -7.29 -40.12
CA GLU A 1064 -56.84 -8.76 -40.28
C GLU A 1064 -55.90 -9.22 -41.41
N LEU A 1065 -54.74 -9.80 -41.08
CA LEU A 1065 -53.92 -10.57 -42.03
C LEU A 1065 -54.49 -11.99 -42.17
N LYS A 1066 -54.75 -12.44 -43.40
CA LYS A 1066 -55.08 -13.84 -43.72
C LYS A 1066 -53.98 -14.40 -44.62
N LEU A 1067 -53.17 -15.30 -44.07
CA LEU A 1067 -52.11 -16.06 -44.75
C LEU A 1067 -52.63 -17.40 -45.27
#